data_AF-A0A2V7LAR6-F1
#
_entry.id   AF-A0A2V7LAR6-F1
#
_cell.length_a   1.000
_cell.length_b   1.000
_cell.length_c   1.000
_cell.angle_alpha   90.00
_cell.angle_beta   90.00
_cell.angle_gamma   90.00
#
_symmetry.space_group_name_H-M   'P 1'
#
loop_
_entity.id
_entity.type
_entity.pdbx_description
1 polymer ?
#
loop_
_entity_poly.entity_id
_entity_poly.type
_entity_poly.pdbx_seq_one_letter_code
_entity_poly.pdbx_strand_id
1 'polypeptide(L)'
;MGTVARLEHAARAGDAVRSDQSESARRLPRRGRGLAGGARRDGVTRANRRTLYLIGAGLLVAALVGGRWLAVETAERAWDRTFAGGEAVIAVRELSRLLQAVVLAVAIIWITGNLLIVYRAIGSVQMPRRLGDLEIVEAVPRRTLLTATALLGVVFGTLLSLGTSDWWRHAVLAASPPHFGVTDSTKLGLDAGYYVSVLPWLSVIQDRTFILVLGALGIVALLYGVIGSLRIRRGRIRASAYARAHIGVLLAVLALAIAWGAVLDPAEIVGGLHGPMDPAALSVRIPGAAVVAAMAIVTTVISLVWAWRDRPTMILAGWAALLISLAAGYFIIPGVVKASGPGESPELRQRRAALERVAFGLDLLDSTPPPAFASGEAAVRTIPLWDPAHIARAVDTNATAIALRAPRPDDQGAMWLVAPTRAPATLRVASETDSGLVLTTLPTGTIRLLFGPGQTGPIVMPGDSARSSGRVFPGKGRGIPLTGALRRFAIAWTIQEWGLTRGDSNGAHRVLLWRRDVSDRLERLAPFARFGTPTPVLRTGGDPLWWVSWGYVAHEAFPLVRSLPWRGDDVRFLRPGLIGAVSVETGETHLWLAPGYDSLTAAWARAFTPLIEPAERLPADLRAQLAYPIETFDLAVDQLVRASTDSVAQTAWSARPREPYQLGIASGAASGTVWTAIALESGLLTPKRFAALLAGAVTARGLELHLWRPSPTNPEKLPGELVGSSLLRPGQLRVWPTGNTLITVQGQFLDPVSARPAPAPHLTEVYVTYGGRAGHALTARTALLGGEQIITDTTLTARWERARRLAMRADSALAAGNLELFGSLWRQLMGELAPAQRPR
;
A
#
# COMPACT_ATOMS: atom_id res chain seq x y z
N MET A 1 -72.72 17.25 -11.65
CA MET A 1 -74.03 17.92 -11.60
C MET A 1 -73.76 19.41 -11.71
N GLY A 2 -74.00 20.18 -12.76
CA GLY A 2 -74.79 20.18 -14.00
C GLY A 2 -74.69 21.66 -14.49
N THR A 3 -75.02 22.11 -15.69
CA THR A 3 -75.56 21.50 -16.91
C THR A 3 -75.70 22.65 -17.93
N VAL A 4 -75.27 22.42 -19.19
CA VAL A 4 -75.72 23.01 -20.49
C VAL A 4 -75.41 24.52 -20.72
N ALA A 5 -75.01 25.01 -21.90
CA ALA A 5 -75.46 24.64 -23.25
C ALA A 5 -74.49 24.94 -24.41
N ARG A 6 -74.71 24.16 -25.48
CA ARG A 6 -74.14 24.21 -26.84
C ARG A 6 -74.56 25.46 -27.60
N LEU A 7 -73.77 25.84 -28.61
CA LEU A 7 -74.25 26.24 -29.94
C LEU A 7 -73.09 26.14 -30.96
N GLU A 8 -73.20 25.18 -31.88
CA GLU A 8 -72.54 25.21 -33.20
C GLU A 8 -73.42 26.02 -34.16
N HIS A 9 -72.83 26.73 -35.13
CA HIS A 9 -73.12 26.58 -36.55
C HIS A 9 -72.09 27.31 -37.42
N ALA A 10 -71.85 26.74 -38.59
CA ALA A 10 -70.83 27.07 -39.58
C ALA A 10 -71.31 28.08 -40.64
N ALA A 11 -70.39 28.78 -41.29
CA ALA A 11 -70.54 29.25 -42.67
C ALA A 11 -69.17 29.50 -43.32
N ARG A 12 -69.05 29.12 -44.59
CA ARG A 12 -67.85 29.13 -45.43
C ARG A 12 -67.95 30.25 -46.48
N ALA A 13 -66.78 30.56 -47.06
CA ALA A 13 -66.50 31.13 -48.39
C ALA A 13 -66.52 32.67 -48.56
N GLY A 14 -65.49 33.18 -49.26
CA GLY A 14 -65.53 34.50 -49.90
C GLY A 14 -64.21 35.29 -49.96
N ASP A 15 -63.37 34.91 -50.92
CA ASP A 15 -62.55 35.78 -51.79
C ASP A 15 -61.42 36.71 -51.31
N ALA A 16 -60.34 36.60 -52.10
CA ALA A 16 -59.14 37.42 -52.11
C ALA A 16 -59.39 38.77 -52.81
N VAL A 17 -58.88 39.85 -52.23
CA VAL A 17 -58.71 41.13 -52.93
C VAL A 17 -57.26 41.57 -52.79
N ARG A 18 -56.57 41.53 -53.92
CA ARG A 18 -55.32 42.25 -54.21
C ARG A 18 -55.71 43.69 -54.52
N SER A 19 -55.13 44.67 -53.83
CA SER A 19 -55.16 46.07 -54.25
C SER A 19 -53.73 46.59 -54.42
N ASP A 20 -53.30 46.65 -55.67
CA ASP A 20 -52.24 47.54 -56.14
C ASP A 20 -52.84 48.94 -56.24
N GLN A 21 -52.44 49.88 -55.38
CA GLN A 21 -52.46 51.30 -55.71
C GLN A 21 -51.26 52.01 -55.05
N SER A 22 -50.40 52.55 -55.92
CA SER A 22 -49.36 53.51 -55.59
C SER A 22 -49.98 54.90 -55.50
N GLU A 23 -49.93 55.54 -54.33
CA GLU A 23 -50.06 57.00 -54.26
C GLU A 23 -49.07 57.64 -53.28
N SER A 24 -48.65 58.80 -53.72
CA SER A 24 -47.45 59.55 -53.36
C SER A 24 -47.52 60.30 -52.04
N ALA A 25 -46.31 60.60 -51.54
CA ALA A 25 -45.99 61.36 -50.34
C ALA A 25 -46.80 62.65 -50.10
N ARG A 26 -47.35 62.78 -48.89
CA ARG A 26 -47.65 64.08 -48.28
C ARG A 26 -46.73 64.33 -47.09
N ARG A 27 -45.97 65.42 -47.20
CA ARG A 27 -45.17 66.03 -46.13
C ARG A 27 -46.11 66.61 -45.07
N LEU A 28 -45.92 66.23 -43.81
CA LEU A 28 -46.49 66.94 -42.66
C LEU A 28 -45.41 67.82 -42.00
N PRO A 29 -45.79 68.96 -41.39
CA PRO A 29 -44.89 70.06 -41.14
C PRO A 29 -44.11 69.93 -39.83
N ARG A 30 -42.91 70.52 -39.88
CA ARG A 30 -41.95 70.63 -38.80
C ARG A 30 -42.31 71.85 -37.93
N ARG A 31 -42.92 71.66 -36.75
CA ARG A 31 -42.71 72.49 -35.55
C ARG A 31 -43.49 71.97 -34.34
N GLY A 32 -42.73 71.61 -33.31
CA GLY A 32 -43.20 71.19 -31.98
C GLY A 32 -42.00 70.70 -31.17
N ARG A 33 -41.12 71.63 -30.81
CA ARG A 33 -39.97 71.39 -29.92
C ARG A 33 -40.48 71.18 -28.50
N GLY A 34 -39.97 70.14 -27.83
CA GLY A 34 -39.85 70.11 -26.38
C GLY A 34 -40.11 68.73 -25.77
N LEU A 35 -39.10 68.24 -25.04
CA LEU A 35 -39.17 67.14 -24.07
C LEU A 35 -39.04 65.71 -24.62
N ALA A 36 -37.79 65.30 -24.88
CA ALA A 36 -37.20 64.08 -24.30
C ALA A 36 -35.74 63.94 -24.75
N GLY A 37 -34.87 64.82 -24.23
CA GLY A 37 -33.44 64.57 -24.18
C GLY A 37 -33.14 63.52 -23.11
N GLY A 38 -33.41 62.25 -23.42
CA GLY A 38 -33.04 61.12 -22.58
C GLY A 38 -31.85 60.41 -23.21
N ALA A 39 -30.66 60.62 -22.66
CA ALA A 39 -29.47 59.85 -22.98
C ALA A 39 -29.80 58.35 -22.98
N ARG A 40 -29.70 57.69 -24.14
CA ARG A 40 -29.61 56.23 -24.22
C ARG A 40 -28.30 55.85 -23.52
N ARG A 41 -28.36 55.65 -22.21
CA ARG A 41 -27.40 54.80 -21.51
C ARG A 41 -27.71 53.39 -22.00
N ASP A 42 -26.76 52.80 -22.72
CA ASP A 42 -26.78 51.40 -23.12
C ASP A 42 -26.91 50.52 -21.87
N GLY A 43 -28.16 50.22 -21.52
CA GLY A 43 -28.50 49.28 -20.46
C GLY A 43 -28.07 47.89 -20.90
N VAL A 44 -26.91 47.45 -20.44
CA VAL A 44 -26.42 46.07 -20.55
C VAL A 44 -27.58 45.12 -20.23
N THR A 45 -28.07 44.42 -21.26
CA THR A 45 -29.25 43.55 -21.21
C THR A 45 -29.10 42.48 -20.11
N ARG A 46 -30.22 42.03 -19.51
CA ARG A 46 -30.25 41.02 -18.42
C ARG A 46 -29.40 39.77 -18.71
N ALA A 47 -29.29 39.38 -19.98
CA ALA A 47 -28.46 38.26 -20.43
C ALA A 47 -26.96 38.50 -20.21
N ASN A 48 -26.45 39.70 -20.49
CA ASN A 48 -25.05 40.06 -20.27
C ASN A 48 -24.68 40.12 -18.79
N ARG A 49 -25.61 40.52 -17.91
CA ARG A 49 -25.40 40.50 -16.45
C ARG A 49 -25.24 39.05 -15.94
N ARG A 50 -26.07 38.12 -16.40
CA ARG A 50 -25.96 36.69 -16.04
C ARG A 50 -24.62 36.10 -16.48
N THR A 51 -24.18 36.40 -17.71
CA THR A 51 -22.87 35.95 -18.22
C THR A 51 -21.73 36.54 -17.40
N LEU A 52 -21.80 37.84 -17.03
CA LEU A 52 -20.79 38.48 -16.19
C LEU A 52 -20.72 37.85 -14.79
N TYR A 53 -21.86 37.54 -14.16
CA TYR A 53 -21.87 36.84 -12.87
C TYR A 53 -21.31 35.42 -12.97
N LEU A 54 -21.59 34.68 -14.05
CA LEU A 54 -21.04 33.35 -14.27
C LEU A 54 -19.52 33.38 -14.50
N ILE A 55 -19.03 34.36 -15.28
CA ILE A 55 -17.59 34.58 -15.46
C ILE A 55 -16.94 34.97 -14.13
N GLY A 56 -17.56 35.89 -13.38
CA GLY A 56 -17.07 36.31 -12.06
C GLY A 56 -17.03 35.15 -11.06
N ALA A 57 -18.07 34.32 -11.03
CA ALA A 57 -18.12 33.10 -10.22
C ALA A 57 -17.06 32.08 -10.66
N GLY A 58 -16.88 31.89 -11.98
CA GLY A 58 -15.84 31.02 -12.53
C GLY A 58 -14.42 31.49 -12.18
N LEU A 59 -14.15 32.79 -12.28
CA LEU A 59 -12.89 33.40 -11.87
C LEU A 59 -12.67 33.27 -10.36
N LEU A 60 -13.73 33.44 -9.54
CA LEU A 60 -13.65 33.24 -8.10
C LEU A 60 -13.30 31.77 -7.77
N VAL A 61 -13.97 30.81 -8.39
CA VAL A 61 -13.66 29.38 -8.22
C VAL A 61 -12.23 29.09 -8.65
N ALA A 62 -11.80 29.60 -9.81
CA ALA A 62 -10.42 29.45 -10.28
C ALA A 62 -9.40 30.08 -9.31
N ALA A 63 -9.70 31.25 -8.75
CA ALA A 63 -8.86 31.91 -7.77
C ALA A 63 -8.80 31.15 -6.44
N LEU A 64 -9.92 30.60 -5.97
CA LEU A 64 -9.98 29.82 -4.73
C LEU A 64 -9.30 28.46 -4.87
N VAL A 65 -9.57 27.73 -5.95
CA VAL A 65 -8.99 26.41 -6.22
C VAL A 65 -7.51 26.54 -6.59
N GLY A 66 -7.18 27.43 -7.53
CA GLY A 66 -5.81 27.71 -7.94
C GLY A 66 -4.97 28.34 -6.83
N GLY A 67 -5.56 29.27 -6.06
CA GLY A 67 -4.93 29.86 -4.88
C GLY A 67 -4.67 28.83 -3.79
N ARG A 68 -5.63 27.93 -3.51
CA ARG A 68 -5.45 26.81 -2.57
C ARG A 68 -4.34 25.87 -3.04
N TRP A 69 -4.33 25.51 -4.31
CA TRP A 69 -3.30 24.65 -4.89
C TRP A 69 -1.91 25.28 -4.76
N LEU A 70 -1.77 26.57 -5.10
CA LEU A 70 -0.51 27.30 -4.98
C LEU A 70 -0.07 27.44 -3.52
N ALA A 71 -1.02 27.63 -2.60
CA ALA A 71 -0.75 27.69 -1.17
C ALA A 71 -0.18 26.37 -0.65
N VAL A 72 -0.84 25.25 -0.99
CA VAL A 72 -0.38 23.89 -0.66
C VAL A 72 1.02 23.67 -1.21
N GLU A 73 1.23 23.96 -2.49
CA GLU A 73 2.54 23.80 -3.13
C GLU A 73 3.64 24.61 -2.44
N THR A 74 3.33 25.84 -2.06
CA THR A 74 4.28 26.72 -1.36
C THR A 74 4.63 26.16 0.02
N ALA A 75 3.64 25.62 0.74
CA ALA A 75 3.85 24.99 2.04
C ALA A 75 4.64 23.68 1.93
N GLU A 76 4.35 22.85 0.93
CA GLU A 76 5.07 21.61 0.63
C GLU A 76 6.54 21.88 0.33
N ARG A 77 6.85 22.79 -0.61
CA ARG A 77 8.23 23.15 -0.93
C ARG A 77 8.96 23.75 0.26
N ALA A 78 8.27 24.53 1.10
CA ALA A 78 8.87 25.09 2.30
C ALA A 78 9.20 24.00 3.35
N TRP A 79 8.41 22.92 3.39
CA TRP A 79 8.69 21.75 4.22
C TRP A 79 9.81 20.88 3.64
N ASP A 80 9.78 20.57 2.35
CA ASP A 80 10.81 19.74 1.69
C ASP A 80 12.21 20.38 1.86
N ARG A 81 12.32 21.70 1.75
CA ARG A 81 13.58 22.45 1.96
C ARG A 81 14.13 22.45 3.38
N THR A 82 13.39 21.90 4.35
CA THR A 82 13.92 21.72 5.72
C THR A 82 14.90 20.55 5.84
N PHE A 83 14.93 19.66 4.84
CA PHE A 83 15.77 18.46 4.83
C PHE A 83 16.98 18.63 3.90
N ALA A 84 18.12 18.04 4.29
CA ALA A 84 19.25 17.89 3.40
C ALA A 84 18.84 17.00 2.21
N GLY A 85 19.01 17.49 0.98
CA GLY A 85 18.56 16.78 -0.22
C GLY A 85 17.06 16.91 -0.54
N GLY A 86 16.31 17.73 0.17
CA GLY A 86 14.87 17.95 -0.09
C GLY A 86 14.53 18.44 -1.50
N GLU A 87 15.49 19.07 -2.21
CA GLU A 87 15.34 19.44 -3.62
C GLU A 87 15.10 18.23 -4.54
N ALA A 88 15.58 17.03 -4.18
CA ALA A 88 15.28 15.80 -4.94
C ALA A 88 13.79 15.44 -4.87
N VAL A 89 13.15 15.60 -3.70
CA VAL A 89 11.70 15.38 -3.52
C VAL A 89 10.92 16.38 -4.37
N ILE A 90 11.35 17.64 -4.38
CA ILE A 90 10.73 18.70 -5.19
C ILE A 90 10.84 18.36 -6.68
N ALA A 91 12.03 17.98 -7.15
CA ALA A 91 12.28 17.61 -8.55
C ALA A 91 11.40 16.44 -9.01
N VAL A 92 11.24 15.41 -8.19
CA VAL A 92 10.38 14.25 -8.50
C VAL A 92 8.91 14.65 -8.55
N ARG A 93 8.43 15.47 -7.62
CA ARG A 93 7.05 16.00 -7.65
C ARG A 93 6.80 16.90 -8.87
N GLU A 94 7.80 17.67 -9.29
CA GLU A 94 7.76 18.46 -10.52
C GLU A 94 7.71 17.58 -11.77
N LEU A 95 8.52 16.52 -11.83
CA LEU A 95 8.46 15.51 -12.88
C LEU A 95 7.08 14.84 -12.96
N SER A 96 6.51 14.43 -11.82
CA SER A 96 5.16 13.84 -11.78
C SER A 96 4.11 14.78 -12.37
N ARG A 97 4.15 16.06 -12.01
CA ARG A 97 3.22 17.05 -12.56
C ARG A 97 3.45 17.36 -14.03
N LEU A 98 4.72 17.42 -14.45
CA LEU A 98 5.06 17.60 -15.85
C LEU A 98 4.50 16.44 -16.68
N LEU A 99 4.71 15.19 -16.25
CA LEU A 99 4.17 14.01 -16.92
C LEU A 99 2.65 14.03 -16.96
N GLN A 100 1.98 14.33 -15.84
CA GLN A 100 0.51 14.47 -15.79
C GLN A 100 0.02 15.56 -16.76
N ALA A 101 0.68 16.72 -16.80
CA ALA A 101 0.32 17.81 -17.70
C ALA A 101 0.53 17.44 -19.17
N VAL A 102 1.62 16.73 -19.49
CA VAL A 102 1.90 16.20 -20.83
C VAL A 102 0.81 15.21 -21.25
N VAL A 103 0.48 14.23 -20.40
CA VAL A 103 -0.57 13.24 -20.73
C VAL A 103 -1.93 13.91 -20.87
N LEU A 104 -2.28 14.86 -20.00
CA LEU A 104 -3.49 15.67 -20.11
C LEU A 104 -3.54 16.44 -21.43
N ALA A 105 -2.44 17.13 -21.80
CA ALA A 105 -2.36 17.89 -23.03
C ALA A 105 -2.51 16.98 -24.26
N VAL A 106 -1.81 15.84 -24.29
CA VAL A 106 -1.92 14.83 -25.35
C VAL A 106 -3.36 14.32 -25.45
N ALA A 107 -4.01 14.00 -24.34
CA ALA A 107 -5.40 13.52 -24.31
C ALA A 107 -6.38 14.58 -24.83
N ILE A 108 -6.27 15.83 -24.38
CA ILE A 108 -7.12 16.93 -24.85
C ILE A 108 -6.91 17.18 -26.34
N ILE A 109 -5.66 17.27 -26.81
CA ILE A 109 -5.32 17.47 -28.23
C ILE A 109 -5.88 16.31 -29.07
N TRP A 110 -5.68 15.07 -28.63
CA TRP A 110 -6.15 13.86 -29.32
C TRP A 110 -7.68 13.84 -29.45
N ILE A 111 -8.42 14.01 -28.36
CA ILE A 111 -9.88 13.95 -28.37
C ILE A 111 -10.46 15.16 -29.12
N THR A 112 -9.92 16.36 -28.89
CA THR A 112 -10.38 17.58 -29.58
C THR A 112 -10.10 17.48 -31.08
N GLY A 113 -8.94 16.95 -31.50
CA GLY A 113 -8.63 16.69 -32.90
C GLY A 113 -9.65 15.77 -33.56
N ASN A 114 -9.99 14.65 -32.92
CA ASN A 114 -11.02 13.72 -33.40
C ASN A 114 -12.42 14.37 -33.47
N LEU A 115 -12.79 15.15 -32.46
CA LEU A 115 -14.06 15.89 -32.44
C LEU A 115 -14.10 16.98 -33.52
N LEU A 116 -12.99 17.65 -33.81
CA LEU A 116 -12.88 18.63 -34.89
C LEU A 116 -13.03 18.00 -36.28
N ILE A 117 -12.53 16.77 -36.48
CA ILE A 117 -12.76 15.99 -37.69
C ILE A 117 -14.27 15.73 -37.85
N VAL A 118 -14.96 15.31 -36.78
CA VAL A 118 -16.41 15.10 -36.79
C VAL A 118 -17.16 16.41 -37.08
N TYR A 119 -16.80 17.51 -36.41
CA TYR A 119 -17.37 18.84 -36.63
C TYR A 119 -17.25 19.30 -38.08
N ARG A 120 -16.11 19.08 -38.74
CA ARG A 120 -15.91 19.41 -40.15
C ARG A 120 -16.83 18.61 -41.08
N ALA A 121 -17.29 17.43 -40.67
CA ALA A 121 -18.19 16.59 -41.46
C ALA A 121 -19.66 17.02 -41.42
N ILE A 122 -20.10 17.65 -40.32
CA ILE A 122 -21.52 17.82 -39.99
C ILE A 122 -22.19 18.99 -40.74
N GLY A 123 -21.43 19.93 -41.30
CA GLY A 123 -22.03 21.14 -41.87
C GLY A 123 -22.80 21.92 -40.79
N SER A 124 -24.12 22.11 -40.97
CA SER A 124 -25.00 22.77 -40.00
C SER A 124 -25.90 21.76 -39.25
N VAL A 125 -25.84 21.77 -37.92
CA VAL A 125 -26.80 21.03 -37.08
C VAL A 125 -28.09 21.82 -36.98
N GLN A 126 -29.20 21.17 -37.33
CA GLN A 126 -30.56 21.72 -37.26
C GLN A 126 -31.22 21.25 -35.97
N MET A 127 -31.61 22.20 -35.09
CA MET A 127 -32.30 21.88 -33.84
C MET A 127 -33.76 22.35 -33.95
N PRO A 128 -34.75 21.44 -33.83
CA PRO A 128 -36.15 21.84 -33.81
C PRO A 128 -36.44 22.55 -32.48
N ARG A 129 -36.73 23.85 -32.53
CA ARG A 129 -37.22 24.63 -31.41
C ARG A 129 -38.72 24.79 -31.55
N ARG A 130 -39.47 24.34 -30.54
CA ARG A 130 -40.91 24.61 -30.44
C ARG A 130 -41.13 25.95 -29.74
N LEU A 131 -41.66 26.93 -30.46
CA LEU A 131 -42.18 28.18 -29.90
C LEU A 131 -43.69 28.19 -30.09
N GLY A 132 -44.45 27.86 -29.04
CA GLY A 132 -45.90 27.64 -29.16
C GLY A 132 -46.20 26.42 -30.04
N ASP A 133 -47.11 26.56 -31.01
CA ASP A 133 -47.47 25.54 -32.00
C ASP A 133 -46.58 25.52 -33.26
N LEU A 134 -45.53 26.35 -33.31
CA LEU A 134 -44.60 26.41 -34.44
C LEU A 134 -43.29 25.66 -34.12
N GLU A 135 -42.94 24.70 -34.99
CA GLU A 135 -41.64 24.02 -34.98
C GLU A 135 -40.68 24.75 -35.93
N ILE A 136 -39.78 25.57 -35.38
CA ILE A 136 -38.77 26.31 -36.14
C ILE A 136 -37.46 25.54 -36.07
N VAL A 137 -36.95 25.14 -37.24
CA VAL A 137 -35.66 24.47 -37.35
C VAL A 137 -34.56 25.52 -37.45
N GLU A 138 -33.92 25.82 -36.33
CA GLU A 138 -32.85 26.83 -36.26
C GLU A 138 -31.48 26.14 -36.40
N ALA A 139 -30.62 26.70 -37.27
CA ALA A 139 -29.25 26.22 -37.43
C ALA A 139 -28.38 26.70 -36.25
N VAL A 140 -27.72 25.78 -35.55
CA VAL A 140 -26.84 26.14 -34.43
C VAL A 140 -25.65 26.97 -34.94
N PRO A 141 -25.35 28.14 -34.34
CA PRO A 141 -24.23 28.97 -34.77
C PRO A 141 -22.90 28.23 -34.82
N ARG A 142 -22.09 28.49 -35.85
CA ARG A 142 -20.78 27.85 -36.03
C ARG A 142 -19.86 28.02 -34.81
N ARG A 143 -19.94 29.18 -34.14
CA ARG A 143 -19.16 29.48 -32.93
C ARG A 143 -19.58 28.61 -31.74
N THR A 144 -20.88 28.39 -31.53
CA THR A 144 -21.36 27.58 -30.40
C THR A 144 -21.02 26.10 -30.57
N LEU A 145 -21.05 25.59 -31.81
CA LEU A 145 -20.57 24.23 -32.11
C LEU A 145 -19.07 24.10 -31.84
N LEU A 146 -18.24 25.02 -32.32
CA LEU A 146 -16.79 24.99 -32.09
C LEU A 146 -16.46 25.06 -30.58
N THR A 147 -17.14 25.93 -29.83
CA THR A 147 -16.96 26.02 -28.38
C THR A 147 -17.40 24.74 -27.67
N ALA A 148 -18.50 24.11 -28.13
CA ALA A 148 -18.96 22.85 -27.57
C ALA A 148 -17.97 21.71 -27.87
N THR A 149 -17.43 21.64 -29.09
CA THR A 149 -16.39 20.68 -29.49
C THR A 149 -15.14 20.84 -28.62
N ALA A 150 -14.65 22.07 -28.44
CA ALA A 150 -13.49 22.34 -27.60
C ALA A 150 -13.75 21.98 -26.12
N LEU A 151 -14.92 22.37 -25.58
CA LEU A 151 -15.31 22.04 -24.21
C LEU A 151 -15.39 20.53 -23.99
N LEU A 152 -16.02 19.81 -24.93
CA LEU A 152 -16.18 18.36 -24.86
C LEU A 152 -14.81 17.65 -24.96
N GLY A 153 -13.91 18.18 -25.79
CA GLY A 153 -12.52 17.72 -25.89
C GLY A 153 -11.75 17.91 -24.59
N VAL A 154 -11.90 19.05 -23.92
CA VAL A 154 -11.30 19.29 -22.59
C VAL A 154 -11.89 18.35 -21.54
N VAL A 155 -13.21 18.17 -21.50
CA VAL A 155 -13.90 17.31 -20.51
C VAL A 155 -13.47 15.85 -20.67
N PHE A 156 -13.59 15.28 -21.88
CA PHE A 156 -13.21 13.88 -22.11
C PHE A 156 -11.69 13.67 -22.07
N GLY A 157 -10.89 14.62 -22.57
CA GLY A 157 -9.43 14.56 -22.45
C GLY A 157 -8.98 14.53 -20.99
N THR A 158 -9.59 15.35 -20.13
CA THR A 158 -9.32 15.33 -18.69
C THR A 158 -9.75 14.00 -18.07
N LEU A 159 -10.97 13.53 -18.36
CA LEU A 159 -11.49 12.26 -17.85
C LEU A 159 -10.57 11.08 -18.21
N LEU A 160 -10.12 11.01 -19.47
CA LEU A 160 -9.25 9.96 -19.97
C LEU A 160 -7.77 10.12 -19.58
N SER A 161 -7.40 11.19 -18.85
CA SER A 161 -6.05 11.42 -18.32
C SER A 161 -5.91 11.11 -16.83
N LEU A 162 -7.02 10.83 -16.13
CA LEU A 162 -7.03 10.50 -14.70
C LEU A 162 -6.21 9.24 -14.40
N GLY A 163 -5.66 9.15 -13.18
CA GLY A 163 -4.87 7.99 -12.73
C GLY A 163 -3.45 7.93 -13.27
N THR A 164 -2.86 9.08 -13.63
CA THR A 164 -1.48 9.19 -14.15
C THR A 164 -0.48 9.66 -13.09
N SER A 165 -0.91 9.73 -11.82
CA SER A 165 -0.11 10.29 -10.72
C SER A 165 1.15 9.52 -10.39
N ASP A 166 1.18 8.20 -10.63
CA ASP A 166 2.31 7.32 -10.32
C ASP A 166 3.24 7.06 -11.51
N TRP A 167 2.95 7.63 -12.69
CA TRP A 167 3.77 7.46 -13.90
C TRP A 167 5.22 7.86 -13.72
N TRP A 168 5.48 8.86 -12.87
CA TRP A 168 6.84 9.26 -12.56
C TRP A 168 7.66 8.11 -11.97
N ARG A 169 7.04 7.19 -11.22
CA ARG A 169 7.76 6.08 -10.60
C ARG A 169 8.36 5.16 -11.67
N HIS A 170 7.51 4.78 -12.62
CA HIS A 170 7.89 3.96 -13.76
C HIS A 170 8.89 4.69 -14.67
N ALA A 171 8.70 5.99 -14.91
CA ALA A 171 9.61 6.79 -15.73
C ALA A 171 11.02 6.89 -15.11
N VAL A 172 11.11 7.14 -13.79
CA VAL A 172 12.39 7.25 -13.07
C VAL A 172 13.14 5.92 -13.09
N LEU A 173 12.44 4.81 -12.82
CA LEU A 173 13.07 3.48 -12.86
C LEU A 173 13.48 3.08 -14.28
N ALA A 174 12.64 3.33 -15.30
CA ALA A 174 12.97 3.02 -16.69
C ALA A 174 14.15 3.85 -17.23
N ALA A 175 14.33 5.07 -16.73
CA ALA A 175 15.48 5.91 -17.10
C ALA A 175 16.81 5.43 -16.47
N SER A 176 16.76 4.65 -15.40
CA SER A 176 17.95 4.06 -14.77
C SER A 176 17.64 2.67 -14.23
N PRO A 177 17.46 1.67 -15.13
CA PRO A 177 17.03 0.33 -14.75
C PRO A 177 17.95 -0.29 -13.71
N PRO A 178 17.41 -0.91 -12.64
CA PRO A 178 18.22 -1.70 -11.73
C PRO A 178 18.78 -2.93 -12.45
N HIS A 179 19.96 -3.39 -12.05
CA HIS A 179 20.56 -4.62 -12.56
C HIS A 179 20.58 -5.64 -11.44
N PHE A 180 19.82 -6.72 -11.58
CA PHE A 180 19.80 -7.81 -10.58
C PHE A 180 20.86 -8.87 -10.90
N GLY A 181 21.27 -9.01 -12.16
CA GLY A 181 22.14 -10.11 -12.59
C GLY A 181 21.41 -11.45 -12.59
N VAL A 182 20.08 -11.43 -12.58
CA VAL A 182 19.22 -12.61 -12.50
C VAL A 182 18.24 -12.53 -13.67
N THR A 183 18.44 -13.37 -14.67
CA THR A 183 17.57 -13.42 -15.84
C THR A 183 16.37 -14.31 -15.61
N ASP A 184 15.24 -13.96 -16.23
CA ASP A 184 14.17 -14.92 -16.41
C ASP A 184 14.73 -16.16 -17.14
N SER A 185 14.38 -17.34 -16.65
CA SER A 185 14.79 -18.61 -17.27
C SER A 185 13.79 -19.07 -18.32
N THR A 186 13.01 -18.13 -18.87
CA THR A 186 12.07 -18.37 -19.96
C THR A 186 12.78 -18.13 -21.30
N LYS A 187 12.03 -18.16 -22.41
CA LYS A 187 12.60 -17.87 -23.73
C LYS A 187 12.94 -16.38 -23.94
N LEU A 188 12.51 -15.51 -23.02
CA LEU A 188 12.74 -14.06 -23.09
C LEU A 188 14.16 -13.70 -22.63
N GLY A 189 14.67 -14.33 -21.57
CA GLY A 189 16.06 -14.16 -21.12
C GLY A 189 16.38 -12.74 -20.64
N LEU A 190 15.38 -12.01 -20.16
CA LEU A 190 15.49 -10.63 -19.69
C LEU A 190 15.89 -10.59 -18.20
N ASP A 191 16.71 -9.61 -17.81
CA ASP A 191 17.05 -9.39 -16.40
C ASP A 191 15.81 -9.05 -15.56
N ALA A 192 15.75 -9.49 -14.31
CA ALA A 192 14.68 -9.14 -13.38
C ALA A 192 14.48 -7.62 -13.27
N GLY A 193 15.54 -6.84 -13.47
CA GLY A 193 15.53 -5.39 -13.57
C GLY A 193 14.58 -4.84 -14.64
N TYR A 194 14.46 -5.50 -15.79
CA TYR A 194 13.53 -5.11 -16.85
C TYR A 194 12.07 -5.15 -16.37
N TYR A 195 11.70 -6.20 -15.64
CA TYR A 195 10.34 -6.43 -15.15
C TYR A 195 9.90 -5.43 -14.08
N VAL A 196 10.84 -4.92 -13.27
CA VAL A 196 10.55 -3.94 -12.22
C VAL A 196 10.70 -2.49 -12.68
N SER A 197 11.20 -2.23 -13.89
CA SER A 197 11.50 -0.87 -14.36
C SER A 197 10.93 -0.53 -15.72
N VAL A 198 11.46 -1.14 -16.78
CA VAL A 198 11.12 -0.83 -18.17
C VAL A 198 9.73 -1.35 -18.54
N LEU A 199 9.40 -2.57 -18.14
CA LEU A 199 8.12 -3.20 -18.48
C LEU A 199 6.93 -2.37 -17.97
N PRO A 200 6.83 -1.98 -16.68
CA PRO A 200 5.72 -1.15 -16.21
C PRO A 200 5.60 0.17 -16.97
N TRP A 201 6.72 0.80 -17.37
CA TRP A 201 6.69 2.04 -18.16
C TRP A 201 6.10 1.84 -19.55
N LEU A 202 6.45 0.74 -20.23
CA LEU A 202 5.87 0.40 -21.53
C LEU A 202 4.39 0.04 -21.41
N SER A 203 4.02 -0.73 -20.39
CA SER A 203 2.63 -1.12 -20.13
C SER A 203 1.74 0.09 -19.87
N VAL A 204 2.13 1.03 -18.99
CA VAL A 204 1.27 2.21 -18.72
C VAL A 204 1.10 3.12 -19.95
N ILE A 205 2.12 3.24 -20.81
CA ILE A 205 2.01 3.98 -22.07
C ILE A 205 1.06 3.26 -23.03
N GLN A 206 1.18 1.93 -23.15
CA GLN A 206 0.34 1.11 -24.01
C GLN A 206 -1.12 1.15 -23.54
N ASP A 207 -1.39 0.98 -22.25
CA ASP A 207 -2.72 1.04 -21.65
C ASP A 207 -3.38 2.40 -21.89
N ARG A 208 -2.63 3.49 -21.69
CA ARG A 208 -3.16 4.84 -21.93
C ARG A 208 -3.45 5.08 -23.40
N THR A 209 -2.58 4.61 -24.29
CA THR A 209 -2.79 4.69 -25.74
C THR A 209 -4.06 3.94 -26.14
N PHE A 210 -4.23 2.72 -25.62
CA PHE A 210 -5.42 1.91 -25.85
C PHE A 210 -6.70 2.62 -25.39
N ILE A 211 -6.72 3.14 -24.16
CA ILE A 211 -7.87 3.87 -23.60
C ILE A 211 -8.19 5.14 -24.40
N LEU A 212 -7.18 5.91 -24.81
CA LEU A 212 -7.39 7.13 -25.60
C LEU A 212 -7.96 6.84 -26.99
N VAL A 213 -7.49 5.77 -27.65
CA VAL A 213 -7.98 5.36 -28.97
C VAL A 213 -9.38 4.78 -28.86
N LEU A 214 -9.63 3.89 -27.90
CA LEU A 214 -10.95 3.30 -27.66
C LEU A 214 -11.98 4.36 -27.26
N GLY A 215 -11.61 5.29 -26.38
CA GLY A 215 -12.44 6.42 -25.97
C GLY A 215 -12.78 7.34 -27.15
N ALA A 216 -11.77 7.70 -27.97
CA ALA A 216 -12.00 8.47 -29.20
C ALA A 216 -12.93 7.75 -30.17
N LEU A 217 -12.70 6.45 -30.42
CA LEU A 217 -13.56 5.63 -31.26
C LEU A 217 -15.00 5.60 -30.77
N GLY A 218 -15.21 5.38 -29.46
CA GLY A 218 -16.54 5.36 -28.85
C GLY A 218 -17.28 6.69 -28.99
N ILE A 219 -16.60 7.80 -28.67
CA ILE A 219 -17.16 9.16 -28.78
C ILE A 219 -17.50 9.48 -30.24
N VAL A 220 -16.57 9.23 -31.17
CA VAL A 220 -16.75 9.49 -32.60
C VAL A 220 -17.87 8.65 -33.19
N ALA A 221 -17.93 7.35 -32.87
CA ALA A 221 -18.98 6.45 -33.32
C ALA A 221 -20.36 6.88 -32.80
N LEU A 222 -20.44 7.27 -31.52
CA LEU A 222 -21.67 7.79 -30.91
C LEU A 222 -22.16 9.05 -31.64
N LEU A 223 -21.28 10.02 -31.83
CA LEU A 223 -21.63 11.26 -32.52
C LEU A 223 -22.14 10.97 -33.95
N TYR A 224 -21.40 10.18 -34.72
CA TYR A 224 -21.81 9.81 -36.07
C TYR A 224 -23.14 9.03 -36.11
N GLY A 225 -23.43 8.25 -35.07
CA GLY A 225 -24.72 7.59 -34.87
C GLY A 225 -25.86 8.60 -34.64
N VAL A 226 -25.67 9.57 -33.74
CA VAL A 226 -26.65 10.64 -33.44
C VAL A 226 -26.93 11.50 -34.67
N ILE A 227 -25.90 11.81 -35.46
CA ILE A 227 -26.03 12.57 -36.72
C ILE A 227 -26.75 11.74 -37.80
N GLY A 228 -26.85 10.42 -37.63
CA GLY A 228 -27.40 9.51 -38.63
C GLY A 228 -26.46 9.25 -39.81
N SER A 229 -25.18 9.59 -39.67
CA SER A 229 -24.11 9.28 -40.64
C SER A 229 -23.56 7.85 -40.48
N LEU A 230 -23.81 7.23 -39.34
CA LEU A 230 -23.63 5.81 -39.06
C LEU A 230 -25.01 5.23 -38.74
N ARG A 231 -25.52 4.32 -39.58
CA ARG A 231 -26.82 3.67 -39.37
C ARG A 231 -26.67 2.15 -39.38
N ILE A 232 -27.29 1.50 -38.41
CA ILE A 232 -27.39 0.04 -38.33
C ILE A 232 -28.85 -0.32 -38.62
N ARG A 233 -29.12 -0.91 -39.80
CA ARG A 233 -30.48 -1.31 -40.17
C ARG A 233 -30.47 -2.75 -40.70
N ARG A 234 -31.27 -3.64 -40.09
CA ARG A 234 -31.36 -5.08 -40.43
C ARG A 234 -29.99 -5.77 -40.56
N GLY A 235 -29.09 -5.51 -39.61
CA GLY A 235 -27.74 -6.13 -39.57
C GLY A 235 -26.72 -5.57 -40.58
N ARG A 236 -27.07 -4.56 -41.40
CA ARG A 236 -26.13 -3.90 -42.32
C ARG A 236 -25.68 -2.55 -41.76
N ILE A 237 -24.38 -2.37 -41.61
CA ILE A 237 -23.75 -1.10 -41.22
C ILE A 237 -23.61 -0.26 -42.50
N ARG A 238 -24.28 0.90 -42.52
CA ARG A 238 -24.08 1.92 -43.57
C ARG A 238 -23.48 3.17 -42.92
N ALA A 239 -22.28 3.51 -43.33
CA ALA A 239 -21.57 4.71 -42.91
C ALA A 239 -21.38 5.63 -44.13
N SER A 240 -21.47 6.96 -43.92
CA SER A 240 -21.05 7.91 -44.96
C SER A 240 -19.56 7.73 -45.29
N ALA A 241 -19.12 8.12 -46.49
CA ALA A 241 -17.72 7.95 -46.89
C ALA A 241 -16.74 8.61 -45.91
N TYR A 242 -17.10 9.78 -45.36
CA TYR A 242 -16.31 10.48 -44.36
C TYR A 242 -16.31 9.78 -43.00
N ALA A 243 -17.49 9.35 -42.51
CA ALA A 243 -17.59 8.63 -41.24
C ALA A 243 -16.84 7.29 -41.32
N ARG A 244 -16.93 6.59 -42.46
CA ARG A 244 -16.19 5.36 -42.74
C ARG A 244 -14.69 5.59 -42.70
N ALA A 245 -14.18 6.60 -43.41
CA ALA A 245 -12.75 6.88 -43.43
C ALA A 245 -12.21 7.17 -42.03
N HIS A 246 -12.92 8.00 -41.25
CA HIS A 246 -12.51 8.36 -39.90
C HIS A 246 -12.57 7.17 -38.92
N ILE A 247 -13.69 6.44 -38.88
CA ILE A 247 -13.84 5.25 -38.03
C ILE A 247 -12.86 4.16 -38.44
N GLY A 248 -12.59 3.99 -39.74
CA GLY A 248 -11.68 2.97 -40.26
C GLY A 248 -10.23 3.23 -39.85
N VAL A 249 -9.79 4.50 -39.86
CA VAL A 249 -8.48 4.89 -39.32
C VAL A 249 -8.43 4.67 -37.80
N LEU A 250 -9.45 5.06 -37.04
CA LEU A 250 -9.48 4.82 -35.59
C LEU A 250 -9.46 3.32 -35.24
N LEU A 251 -10.17 2.50 -36.00
CA LEU A 251 -10.11 1.04 -35.87
C LEU A 251 -8.70 0.52 -36.23
N ALA A 252 -8.07 1.02 -37.28
CA ALA A 252 -6.70 0.64 -37.60
C ALA A 252 -5.73 0.98 -36.45
N VAL A 253 -5.82 2.17 -35.87
CA VAL A 253 -5.00 2.57 -34.71
C VAL A 253 -5.31 1.69 -33.49
N LEU A 254 -6.58 1.33 -33.27
CA LEU A 254 -6.97 0.44 -32.18
C LEU A 254 -6.37 -0.96 -32.34
N ALA A 255 -6.44 -1.53 -33.55
CA ALA A 255 -5.85 -2.82 -33.87
C ALA A 255 -4.32 -2.78 -33.71
N LEU A 256 -3.66 -1.67 -34.05
CA LEU A 256 -2.22 -1.50 -33.82
C LEU A 256 -1.89 -1.41 -32.31
N ALA A 257 -2.72 -0.73 -31.51
CA ALA A 257 -2.56 -0.70 -30.06
C ALA A 257 -2.74 -2.09 -29.41
N ILE A 258 -3.65 -2.92 -29.95
CA ILE A 258 -3.80 -4.33 -29.58
C ILE A 258 -2.55 -5.13 -29.98
N ALA A 259 -2.00 -4.89 -31.17
CA ALA A 259 -0.77 -5.55 -31.62
C ALA A 259 0.42 -5.23 -30.69
N TRP A 260 0.56 -3.96 -30.27
CA TRP A 260 1.57 -3.56 -29.29
C TRP A 260 1.36 -4.28 -27.95
N GLY A 261 0.15 -4.30 -27.41
CA GLY A 261 -0.16 -5.04 -26.18
C GLY A 261 0.19 -6.53 -26.30
N ALA A 262 -0.13 -7.17 -27.42
CA ALA A 262 0.22 -8.56 -27.67
C ALA A 262 1.74 -8.82 -27.76
N VAL A 263 2.55 -7.82 -28.16
CA VAL A 263 4.02 -7.93 -28.13
C VAL A 263 4.56 -7.83 -26.70
N LEU A 264 3.90 -7.06 -25.81
CA LEU A 264 4.29 -6.93 -24.40
C LEU A 264 3.78 -8.10 -23.53
N ASP A 265 2.65 -8.71 -23.89
CA ASP A 265 1.96 -9.75 -23.11
C ASP A 265 2.88 -10.88 -22.60
N PRO A 266 3.83 -11.45 -23.39
CA PRO A 266 4.77 -12.44 -22.87
C PRO A 266 5.57 -11.96 -21.66
N ALA A 267 6.06 -10.72 -21.67
CA ALA A 267 6.79 -10.16 -20.56
C ALA A 267 5.87 -9.84 -19.37
N GLU A 268 4.65 -9.37 -19.63
CA GLU A 268 3.66 -9.07 -18.58
C GLU A 268 3.24 -10.34 -17.82
N ILE A 269 3.08 -11.47 -18.51
CA ILE A 269 2.82 -12.76 -17.87
C ILE A 269 4.01 -13.23 -17.04
N VAL A 270 5.22 -13.17 -17.61
CA VAL A 270 6.43 -13.61 -16.90
C VAL A 270 6.66 -12.75 -15.67
N GLY A 271 6.41 -11.43 -15.75
CA GLY A 271 6.43 -10.50 -14.62
C GLY A 271 5.26 -10.67 -13.64
N GLY A 272 4.23 -11.44 -13.98
CA GLY A 272 3.08 -11.72 -13.14
C GLY A 272 1.96 -10.66 -13.16
N LEU A 273 1.96 -9.73 -14.10
CA LEU A 273 0.91 -8.72 -14.28
C LEU A 273 -0.42 -9.33 -14.73
N HIS A 274 -0.38 -10.51 -15.37
CA HIS A 274 -1.54 -11.23 -15.87
C HIS A 274 -1.88 -12.52 -15.11
N GLY A 275 -1.51 -12.58 -13.83
CA GLY A 275 -1.73 -13.73 -12.96
C GLY A 275 -0.52 -14.65 -12.82
N PRO A 276 -0.67 -15.79 -12.12
CA PRO A 276 0.45 -16.69 -11.86
C PRO A 276 0.93 -17.38 -13.14
N MET A 277 2.25 -17.53 -13.25
CA MET A 277 2.86 -18.28 -14.34
C MET A 277 2.59 -19.78 -14.15
N ASP A 278 1.80 -20.36 -15.06
CA ASP A 278 1.41 -21.76 -15.07
C ASP A 278 1.82 -22.45 -16.40
N PRO A 279 1.75 -23.80 -16.48
CA PRO A 279 2.14 -24.51 -17.69
C PRO A 279 1.37 -24.08 -18.94
N ALA A 280 0.09 -23.71 -18.81
CA ALA A 280 -0.73 -23.24 -19.91
C ALA A 280 -0.25 -21.89 -20.45
N ALA A 281 0.17 -20.97 -19.58
CA ALA A 281 0.75 -19.70 -19.96
C ALA A 281 2.05 -19.90 -20.78
N LEU A 282 2.91 -20.83 -20.36
CA LEU A 282 4.16 -21.15 -21.06
C LEU A 282 3.93 -21.79 -22.44
N SER A 283 3.05 -22.78 -22.54
CA SER A 283 2.88 -23.57 -23.76
C SER A 283 1.93 -22.93 -24.77
N VAL A 284 0.97 -22.13 -24.31
CA VAL A 284 -0.10 -21.57 -25.16
C VAL A 284 -0.03 -20.07 -25.24
N ARG A 285 -0.07 -19.36 -24.11
CA ARG A 285 -0.26 -17.91 -24.09
C ARG A 285 0.94 -17.16 -24.67
N ILE A 286 2.15 -17.49 -24.23
CA ILE A 286 3.39 -16.86 -24.72
C ILE A 286 3.54 -17.04 -26.25
N PRO A 287 3.42 -18.25 -26.85
CA PRO A 287 3.42 -18.39 -28.30
C PRO A 287 2.20 -17.75 -28.99
N GLY A 288 1.02 -17.83 -28.37
CA GLY A 288 -0.24 -17.30 -28.89
C GLY A 288 -0.24 -15.78 -29.04
N ALA A 289 0.51 -15.06 -28.21
CA ALA A 289 0.67 -13.62 -28.28
C ALA A 289 1.21 -13.15 -29.64
N ALA A 290 2.15 -13.89 -30.25
CA ALA A 290 2.65 -13.59 -31.60
C ALA A 290 1.57 -13.76 -32.69
N VAL A 291 0.68 -14.75 -32.53
CA VAL A 291 -0.45 -14.98 -33.46
C VAL A 291 -1.47 -13.84 -33.34
N VAL A 292 -1.79 -13.43 -32.12
CA VAL A 292 -2.68 -12.28 -31.86
C VAL A 292 -2.08 -11.00 -32.46
N ALA A 293 -0.79 -10.75 -32.26
CA ALA A 293 -0.10 -9.59 -32.83
C ALA A 293 -0.17 -9.60 -34.37
N ALA A 294 0.10 -10.73 -35.01
CA ALA A 294 -0.02 -10.88 -36.46
C ALA A 294 -1.46 -10.63 -36.95
N MET A 295 -2.46 -11.20 -36.28
CA MET A 295 -3.87 -10.99 -36.62
C MET A 295 -4.32 -9.53 -36.43
N ALA A 296 -3.78 -8.85 -35.42
CA ALA A 296 -4.04 -7.44 -35.15
C ALA A 296 -3.42 -6.53 -36.25
N ILE A 297 -2.22 -6.86 -36.73
CA ILE A 297 -1.59 -6.18 -37.87
C ILE A 297 -2.42 -6.39 -39.16
N VAL A 298 -2.88 -7.61 -39.42
CA VAL A 298 -3.77 -7.89 -40.57
C VAL A 298 -5.07 -7.09 -40.46
N THR A 299 -5.69 -7.06 -39.27
CA THR A 299 -6.90 -6.28 -39.00
C THR A 299 -6.68 -4.77 -39.15
N THR A 300 -5.48 -4.29 -38.83
CA THR A 300 -5.06 -2.90 -39.08
C THR A 300 -5.13 -2.58 -40.57
N VAL A 301 -4.54 -3.42 -41.42
CA VAL A 301 -4.57 -3.26 -42.88
C VAL A 301 -6.01 -3.34 -43.41
N ILE A 302 -6.82 -4.30 -42.95
CA ILE A 302 -8.23 -4.43 -43.34
C ILE A 302 -9.03 -3.16 -42.98
N SER A 303 -8.79 -2.60 -41.78
CA SER A 303 -9.49 -1.38 -41.32
C SER A 303 -9.10 -0.15 -42.15
N LEU A 304 -7.83 -0.04 -42.55
CA LEU A 304 -7.37 0.98 -43.51
C LEU A 304 -7.99 0.78 -44.90
N VAL A 305 -8.00 -0.45 -45.42
CA VAL A 305 -8.65 -0.75 -46.71
C VAL A 305 -10.14 -0.39 -46.66
N TRP A 306 -10.84 -0.65 -45.55
CA TRP A 306 -12.24 -0.26 -45.38
C TRP A 306 -12.43 1.26 -45.33
N ALA A 307 -11.48 2.00 -44.73
CA ALA A 307 -11.50 3.46 -44.72
C ALA A 307 -11.64 4.02 -46.15
N TRP A 308 -10.96 3.41 -47.13
CA TRP A 308 -11.01 3.81 -48.54
C TRP A 308 -12.10 3.08 -49.37
N ARG A 309 -12.33 1.79 -49.16
CA ARG A 309 -13.23 0.94 -49.97
C ARG A 309 -14.40 0.39 -49.15
N ASP A 310 -15.63 0.56 -49.64
CA ASP A 310 -16.85 0.14 -48.92
C ASP A 310 -17.10 -1.37 -48.93
N ARG A 311 -16.32 -2.13 -48.16
CA ARG A 311 -16.48 -3.58 -48.00
C ARG A 311 -16.75 -3.93 -46.53
N PRO A 312 -17.98 -3.70 -46.00
CA PRO A 312 -18.30 -3.88 -44.58
C PRO A 312 -18.15 -5.33 -44.10
N THR A 313 -18.22 -6.31 -45.00
CA THR A 313 -17.99 -7.73 -44.66
C THR A 313 -16.54 -8.01 -44.30
N MET A 314 -15.57 -7.39 -44.97
CA MET A 314 -14.15 -7.60 -44.69
C MET A 314 -13.76 -7.08 -43.31
N ILE A 315 -14.26 -5.89 -42.93
CA ILE A 315 -13.97 -5.31 -41.62
C ILE A 315 -14.62 -6.12 -40.49
N LEU A 316 -15.88 -6.54 -40.67
CA LEU A 316 -16.55 -7.40 -39.70
C LEU A 316 -15.82 -8.74 -39.54
N ALA A 317 -15.39 -9.36 -40.65
CA ALA A 317 -14.64 -10.60 -40.62
C ALA A 317 -13.26 -10.44 -39.97
N GLY A 318 -12.52 -9.36 -40.29
CA GLY A 318 -11.20 -9.09 -39.70
C GLY A 318 -11.28 -8.89 -38.19
N TRP A 319 -12.19 -8.03 -37.72
CA TRP A 319 -12.39 -7.82 -36.30
C TRP A 319 -12.95 -9.05 -35.58
N ALA A 320 -13.85 -9.81 -36.20
CA ALA A 320 -14.31 -11.08 -35.64
C ALA A 320 -13.15 -12.09 -35.50
N ALA A 321 -12.29 -12.21 -36.52
CA ALA A 321 -11.12 -13.07 -36.49
C ALA A 321 -10.12 -12.64 -35.41
N LEU A 322 -9.88 -11.33 -35.25
CA LEU A 322 -9.04 -10.79 -34.18
C LEU A 322 -9.63 -11.08 -32.79
N LEU A 323 -10.92 -10.86 -32.59
CA LEU A 323 -11.59 -11.15 -31.32
C LEU A 323 -11.57 -12.66 -30.98
N ILE A 324 -11.78 -13.52 -31.98
CA ILE A 324 -11.64 -14.97 -31.84
C ILE A 324 -10.20 -15.32 -31.48
N SER A 325 -9.20 -14.73 -32.14
CA SER A 325 -7.78 -14.96 -31.85
C SER A 325 -7.41 -14.55 -30.42
N LEU A 326 -7.91 -13.40 -29.96
CA LEU A 326 -7.75 -12.91 -28.58
C LEU A 326 -8.39 -13.88 -27.58
N ALA A 327 -9.65 -14.25 -27.80
CA ALA A 327 -10.38 -15.17 -26.93
C ALA A 327 -9.70 -16.55 -26.89
N ALA A 328 -9.32 -17.09 -28.05
CA ALA A 328 -8.64 -18.38 -28.17
C ALA A 328 -7.26 -18.37 -27.48
N GLY A 329 -6.42 -17.39 -27.81
CA GLY A 329 -5.04 -17.33 -27.35
C GLY A 329 -4.88 -17.03 -25.86
N TYR A 330 -5.77 -16.21 -25.28
CA TYR A 330 -5.60 -15.71 -23.91
C TYR A 330 -6.56 -16.34 -22.89
N PHE A 331 -7.72 -16.85 -23.31
CA PHE A 331 -8.74 -17.34 -22.37
C PHE A 331 -9.14 -18.80 -22.62
N ILE A 332 -9.58 -19.13 -23.84
CA ILE A 332 -10.20 -20.43 -24.13
C ILE A 332 -9.14 -21.55 -24.12
N ILE A 333 -8.09 -21.45 -24.94
CA ILE A 333 -7.09 -22.52 -25.05
C ILE A 333 -6.28 -22.64 -23.75
N PRO A 334 -5.77 -21.55 -23.13
CA PRO A 334 -5.09 -21.65 -21.84
C PRO A 334 -5.99 -22.23 -20.75
N GLY A 335 -7.28 -21.86 -20.70
CA GLY A 335 -8.25 -22.40 -19.74
C GLY A 335 -8.44 -23.91 -19.87
N VAL A 336 -8.57 -24.42 -21.10
CA VAL A 336 -8.68 -25.85 -21.38
C VAL A 336 -7.39 -26.58 -20.99
N VAL A 337 -6.22 -26.06 -21.39
CA VAL A 337 -4.93 -26.68 -21.05
C VAL A 337 -4.70 -26.70 -19.54
N LYS A 338 -5.10 -25.64 -18.83
CA LYS A 338 -5.02 -25.59 -17.36
C LYS A 338 -5.95 -26.61 -16.70
N ALA A 339 -7.15 -26.81 -17.23
CA ALA A 339 -8.12 -27.76 -16.69
C ALA A 339 -7.75 -29.23 -16.98
N SER A 340 -7.10 -29.50 -18.11
CA SER A 340 -6.76 -30.86 -18.56
C SER A 340 -5.30 -31.27 -18.33
N GLY A 341 -4.40 -30.31 -18.09
CA GLY A 341 -2.96 -30.52 -18.01
C GLY A 341 -2.49 -30.99 -16.63
N PRO A 342 -1.31 -31.64 -16.55
CA PRO A 342 -0.68 -31.93 -15.27
C PRO A 342 -0.38 -30.64 -14.52
N GLY A 343 -0.29 -30.73 -13.19
CA GLY A 343 0.15 -29.63 -12.34
C GLY A 343 1.55 -29.13 -12.70
N GLU A 344 2.01 -28.13 -11.96
CA GLU A 344 3.27 -27.47 -12.26
C GLU A 344 4.49 -28.41 -12.34
N SER A 345 5.31 -28.26 -13.40
CA SER A 345 6.49 -29.10 -13.59
C SER A 345 7.51 -28.90 -12.46
N PRO A 346 8.26 -29.94 -12.05
CA PRO A 346 9.29 -29.82 -11.02
C PRO A 346 10.36 -28.76 -11.35
N GLU A 347 10.76 -28.66 -12.63
CA GLU A 347 11.73 -27.65 -13.07
C GLU A 347 11.20 -26.23 -12.90
N LEU A 348 9.93 -25.98 -13.26
CA LEU A 348 9.32 -24.67 -13.10
C LEU A 348 9.22 -24.30 -11.61
N ARG A 349 8.83 -25.26 -10.76
CA ARG A 349 8.81 -25.06 -9.29
C ARG A 349 10.18 -24.69 -8.74
N GLN A 350 11.23 -25.39 -9.16
CA GLN A 350 12.60 -25.10 -8.71
C GLN A 350 13.07 -23.71 -9.17
N ARG A 351 12.81 -23.35 -10.44
CA ARG A 351 13.15 -22.04 -11.00
C ARG A 351 12.41 -20.92 -10.29
N ARG A 352 11.11 -21.10 -10.05
CA ARG A 352 10.32 -20.14 -9.27
C ARG A 352 10.87 -20.00 -7.86
N ALA A 353 11.12 -21.11 -7.17
CA ALA A 353 11.66 -21.08 -5.81
C ALA A 353 13.02 -20.34 -5.73
N ALA A 354 13.85 -20.41 -6.78
CA ALA A 354 15.08 -19.61 -6.83
C ALA A 354 14.81 -18.10 -6.92
N LEU A 355 13.85 -17.68 -7.75
CA LEU A 355 13.48 -16.27 -7.91
C LEU A 355 12.70 -15.72 -6.71
N GLU A 356 11.84 -16.53 -6.09
CA GLU A 356 11.14 -16.19 -4.84
C GLU A 356 12.14 -15.97 -3.71
N ARG A 357 13.24 -16.74 -3.68
CA ARG A 357 14.31 -16.50 -2.69
C ARG A 357 14.97 -15.14 -2.86
N VAL A 358 15.25 -14.72 -4.09
CA VAL A 358 15.81 -13.38 -4.36
C VAL A 358 14.79 -12.28 -4.00
N ALA A 359 13.54 -12.44 -4.45
CA ALA A 359 12.50 -11.44 -4.32
C ALA A 359 12.08 -11.12 -2.88
N PHE A 360 12.13 -12.12 -1.99
CA PHE A 360 11.76 -12.00 -0.57
C PHE A 360 12.95 -12.12 0.39
N GLY A 361 14.19 -12.16 -0.13
CA GLY A 361 15.41 -12.16 0.68
C GLY A 361 15.72 -13.41 1.47
N LEU A 362 15.39 -14.55 0.89
CA LEU A 362 15.74 -15.88 1.35
C LEU A 362 17.00 -16.43 0.64
N ASP A 363 17.63 -15.65 -0.23
CA ASP A 363 18.89 -15.99 -0.91
C ASP A 363 20.07 -16.08 0.06
N LEU A 364 20.01 -15.32 1.16
CA LEU A 364 20.99 -15.29 2.25
C LEU A 364 20.63 -16.22 3.42
N LEU A 365 19.70 -17.16 3.22
CA LEU A 365 19.32 -18.13 4.26
C LEU A 365 20.51 -19.02 4.65
N ASP A 366 20.95 -18.88 5.90
CA ASP A 366 21.95 -19.76 6.49
C ASP A 366 21.28 -20.98 7.16
N SER A 367 21.85 -22.16 6.95
CA SER A 367 21.41 -23.40 7.61
C SER A 367 22.09 -23.65 8.96
N THR A 368 23.12 -22.86 9.30
CA THR A 368 23.81 -22.98 10.59
C THR A 368 22.89 -22.57 11.76
N PRO A 369 23.06 -23.19 12.94
CA PRO A 369 22.30 -22.80 14.12
C PRO A 369 22.58 -21.34 14.48
N PRO A 370 21.55 -20.56 14.87
CA PRO A 370 21.79 -19.26 15.48
C PRO A 370 22.55 -19.41 16.81
N PRO A 371 23.14 -18.34 17.35
CA PRO A 371 23.91 -18.40 18.60
C PRO A 371 23.13 -19.06 19.73
N ALA A 372 23.67 -20.16 20.27
CA ALA A 372 23.02 -20.92 21.32
C ALA A 372 23.39 -20.40 22.72
N PHE A 373 22.49 -20.52 23.68
CA PHE A 373 22.82 -20.26 25.08
C PHE A 373 23.73 -21.35 25.65
N ALA A 374 24.65 -20.95 26.54
CA ALA A 374 25.61 -21.87 27.17
C ALA A 374 24.94 -22.93 28.08
N SER A 375 23.80 -22.59 28.70
CA SER A 375 23.03 -23.50 29.56
C SER A 375 21.57 -23.08 29.62
N GLY A 376 20.70 -23.98 30.07
CA GLY A 376 19.30 -23.65 30.36
C GLY A 376 19.15 -22.53 31.39
N GLU A 377 20.04 -22.45 32.39
CA GLU A 377 20.00 -21.36 33.38
C GLU A 377 20.36 -20.01 32.75
N ALA A 378 21.35 -19.96 31.85
CA ALA A 378 21.68 -18.74 31.11
C ALA A 378 20.52 -18.30 30.19
N ALA A 379 19.87 -19.27 29.54
CA ALA A 379 18.73 -19.00 28.67
C ALA A 379 17.55 -18.42 29.45
N VAL A 380 17.15 -19.06 30.55
CA VAL A 380 15.99 -18.65 31.37
C VAL A 380 16.16 -17.25 31.99
N ARG A 381 17.39 -16.83 32.28
CA ARG A 381 17.68 -15.47 32.77
C ARG A 381 17.58 -14.39 31.70
N THR A 382 17.80 -14.76 30.43
CA THR A 382 17.99 -13.81 29.33
C THR A 382 16.77 -13.73 28.41
N ILE A 383 16.09 -14.85 28.20
CA ILE A 383 14.88 -14.92 27.38
C ILE A 383 13.79 -14.09 28.07
N PRO A 384 13.26 -13.04 27.42
CA PRO A 384 12.21 -12.24 28.03
C PRO A 384 10.96 -13.08 28.26
N LEU A 385 10.28 -12.85 29.37
CA LEU A 385 8.97 -13.42 29.67
C LEU A 385 7.85 -12.49 29.18
N TRP A 386 8.10 -11.18 29.23
CA TRP A 386 7.14 -10.16 28.82
C TRP A 386 7.21 -9.88 27.33
N ASP A 387 6.17 -9.26 26.79
CA ASP A 387 6.14 -8.77 25.41
C ASP A 387 5.72 -7.29 25.38
N PRO A 388 5.94 -6.58 24.25
CA PRO A 388 5.63 -5.16 24.15
C PRO A 388 4.19 -4.81 24.53
N ALA A 389 3.21 -5.67 24.23
CA ALA A 389 1.80 -5.42 24.51
C ALA A 389 1.45 -5.55 25.99
N HIS A 390 2.01 -6.54 26.69
CA HIS A 390 1.84 -6.70 28.14
C HIS A 390 2.55 -5.57 28.91
N ILE A 391 3.78 -5.21 28.52
CA ILE A 391 4.52 -4.11 29.14
C ILE A 391 3.79 -2.79 28.94
N ALA A 392 3.35 -2.50 27.71
CA ALA A 392 2.65 -1.26 27.41
C ALA A 392 1.41 -1.05 28.29
N ARG A 393 0.65 -2.12 28.54
CA ARG A 393 -0.51 -2.06 29.43
C ARG A 393 -0.13 -1.94 30.91
N ALA A 394 0.94 -2.62 31.34
CA ALA A 394 1.45 -2.51 32.71
C ALA A 394 1.89 -1.08 33.06
N VAL A 395 2.33 -0.29 32.07
CA VAL A 395 2.84 1.07 32.26
C VAL A 395 1.95 2.17 31.67
N ASP A 396 0.72 1.82 31.24
CA ASP A 396 -0.28 2.71 30.61
C ASP A 396 0.28 3.52 29.41
N THR A 397 0.84 2.82 28.43
CA THR A 397 1.36 3.40 27.18
C THR A 397 0.98 2.55 25.96
N ASN A 398 1.49 2.92 24.78
CA ASN A 398 1.31 2.17 23.54
C ASN A 398 2.46 1.16 23.34
N ALA A 399 2.18 -0.03 22.80
CA ALA A 399 3.17 -1.05 22.45
C ALA A 399 4.25 -0.53 21.50
N THR A 400 3.92 0.44 20.62
CA THR A 400 4.90 1.09 19.74
C THR A 400 5.99 1.84 20.50
N ALA A 401 5.73 2.24 21.75
CA ALA A 401 6.68 2.93 22.59
C ALA A 401 7.56 1.99 23.43
N ILE A 402 7.46 0.68 23.21
CA ILE A 402 8.24 -0.34 23.92
C ILE A 402 9.21 -0.99 22.92
N ALA A 403 10.48 -1.08 23.29
CA ALA A 403 11.50 -1.78 22.50
C ALA A 403 12.39 -2.64 23.38
N LEU A 404 12.69 -3.86 22.94
CA LEU A 404 13.69 -4.69 23.60
C LEU A 404 15.07 -4.05 23.40
N ARG A 405 15.82 -3.86 24.49
CA ARG A 405 17.19 -3.35 24.43
C ARG A 405 18.16 -4.51 24.28
N ALA A 406 19.15 -4.34 23.41
CA ALA A 406 20.28 -5.26 23.33
C ALA A 406 20.94 -5.44 24.72
N PRO A 407 21.27 -6.68 25.13
CA PRO A 407 21.77 -6.96 26.46
C PRO A 407 23.20 -6.42 26.62
N ARG A 408 23.49 -5.87 27.80
CA ARG A 408 24.82 -5.41 28.19
C ARG A 408 25.42 -6.36 29.24
N PRO A 409 26.75 -6.40 29.41
CA PRO A 409 27.41 -7.29 30.37
C PRO A 409 26.90 -7.18 31.82
N ASP A 410 26.48 -5.98 32.23
CA ASP A 410 26.01 -5.70 33.60
C ASP A 410 24.50 -5.92 33.80
N ASP A 411 23.76 -6.30 32.74
CA ASP A 411 22.31 -6.46 32.82
C ASP A 411 21.95 -7.75 33.57
N GLN A 412 21.04 -7.66 34.55
CA GLN A 412 20.57 -8.80 35.35
C GLN A 412 19.32 -9.50 34.77
N GLY A 413 19.01 -9.28 33.49
CA GLY A 413 17.85 -9.86 32.80
C GLY A 413 17.50 -9.10 31.51
N ALA A 414 16.32 -9.39 30.95
CA ALA A 414 15.80 -8.66 29.80
C ALA A 414 15.44 -7.21 30.16
N MET A 415 15.86 -6.27 29.32
CA MET A 415 15.69 -4.83 29.54
C MET A 415 14.87 -4.22 28.41
N TRP A 416 13.84 -3.45 28.77
CA TRP A 416 12.92 -2.83 27.81
C TRP A 416 12.99 -1.32 27.90
N LEU A 417 13.19 -0.67 26.76
CA LEU A 417 13.05 0.77 26.65
C LEU A 417 11.56 1.14 26.67
N VAL A 418 11.20 2.10 27.53
CA VAL A 418 9.85 2.65 27.63
C VAL A 418 9.92 4.12 27.21
N ALA A 419 9.58 4.37 25.96
CA ALA A 419 9.51 5.72 25.41
C ALA A 419 8.25 6.46 25.87
N PRO A 420 8.34 7.77 26.11
CA PRO A 420 7.17 8.58 26.44
C PRO A 420 6.23 8.74 25.24
N THR A 421 4.92 8.69 25.49
CA THR A 421 3.86 8.90 24.48
C THR A 421 3.03 10.17 24.73
N ARG A 422 3.20 10.81 25.88
CA ARG A 422 2.55 12.07 26.30
C ARG A 422 3.55 12.97 27.03
N ALA A 423 3.30 14.28 27.07
CA ALA A 423 4.14 15.26 27.78
C ALA A 423 3.44 15.79 29.05
N PRO A 424 4.18 16.14 30.13
CA PRO A 424 5.64 16.06 30.32
C PRO A 424 6.15 14.61 30.43
N ALA A 425 7.37 14.36 29.98
CA ALA A 425 7.86 13.03 29.64
C ALA A 425 9.22 12.70 30.28
N THR A 426 9.29 11.57 31.00
CA THR A 426 10.54 10.99 31.50
C THR A 426 10.81 9.69 30.77
N LEU A 427 12.04 9.52 30.30
CA LEU A 427 12.47 8.25 29.72
C LEU A 427 12.65 7.19 30.81
N ARG A 428 12.12 5.99 30.58
CA ARG A 428 12.15 4.90 31.55
C ARG A 428 12.69 3.64 30.89
N VAL A 429 13.23 2.75 31.72
CA VAL A 429 13.60 1.38 31.34
C VAL A 429 12.88 0.45 32.29
N ALA A 430 12.25 -0.59 31.74
CA ALA A 430 11.66 -1.67 32.52
C ALA A 430 12.63 -2.86 32.51
N SER A 431 13.16 -3.22 33.67
CA SER A 431 13.95 -4.45 33.85
C SER A 431 13.03 -5.58 34.27
N GLU A 432 13.09 -6.70 33.56
CA GLU A 432 12.41 -7.92 34.00
C GLU A 432 13.10 -8.51 35.23
N THR A 433 12.30 -8.86 36.24
CA THR A 433 12.72 -9.66 37.39
C THR A 433 12.02 -11.02 37.35
N ASP A 434 12.38 -11.93 38.26
CA ASP A 434 11.82 -13.29 38.30
C ASP A 434 10.28 -13.36 38.40
N SER A 435 9.61 -12.30 38.87
CA SER A 435 8.15 -12.24 39.06
C SER A 435 7.47 -10.97 38.54
N GLY A 436 8.19 -10.01 37.95
CA GLY A 436 7.61 -8.73 37.59
C GLY A 436 8.49 -7.80 36.77
N LEU A 437 8.15 -6.51 36.79
CA LEU A 437 8.87 -5.44 36.11
C LEU A 437 9.29 -4.37 37.13
N VAL A 438 10.55 -3.97 37.09
CA VAL A 438 11.04 -2.80 37.84
C VAL A 438 11.30 -1.66 36.86
N LEU A 439 10.68 -0.51 37.11
CA LEU A 439 10.82 0.68 36.28
C LEU A 439 11.85 1.63 36.85
N THR A 440 12.90 1.90 36.09
CA THR A 440 13.94 2.87 36.43
C THR A 440 13.89 4.06 35.48
N THR A 441 13.94 5.28 36.02
CA THR A 441 14.05 6.51 35.23
C THR A 441 15.49 6.70 34.77
N LEU A 442 15.69 6.98 33.47
CA LEU A 442 17.02 7.26 32.95
C LEU A 442 17.44 8.71 33.30
N PRO A 443 18.73 8.95 33.61
CA PRO A 443 19.25 10.27 34.02
C PRO A 443 19.27 11.32 32.89
N THR A 444 18.72 11.01 31.71
CA THR A 444 18.70 11.85 30.50
C THR A 444 17.85 13.12 30.59
N GLY A 445 17.25 13.43 31.74
CA GLY A 445 16.38 14.60 31.93
C GLY A 445 14.96 14.43 31.35
N THR A 446 14.11 15.45 31.50
CA THR A 446 12.76 15.47 30.92
C THR A 446 12.86 15.69 29.41
N ILE A 447 12.37 14.74 28.62
CA ILE A 447 12.36 14.80 27.15
C ILE A 447 11.10 15.53 26.69
N ARG A 448 11.20 16.38 25.65
CA ARG A 448 10.03 17.00 25.04
C ARG A 448 9.57 16.25 23.81
N LEU A 449 8.50 15.47 23.94
CA LEU A 449 7.89 14.70 22.85
C LEU A 449 7.23 15.63 21.80
N LEU A 450 7.99 16.05 20.80
CA LEU A 450 7.47 16.85 19.67
C LEU A 450 7.11 15.97 18.48
N PHE A 451 7.89 14.93 18.20
CA PHE A 451 7.69 14.00 17.10
C PHE A 451 7.52 12.58 17.62
N GLY A 452 6.60 11.81 17.02
CA GLY A 452 6.34 10.43 17.44
C GLY A 452 5.14 9.81 16.75
N PRO A 453 4.96 8.49 16.89
CA PRO A 453 3.86 7.77 16.26
C PRO A 453 2.51 8.27 16.75
N GLY A 454 1.60 8.57 15.83
CA GLY A 454 0.26 9.08 16.11
C GLY A 454 0.20 10.57 16.49
N GLN A 455 1.34 11.30 16.45
CA GLN A 455 1.34 12.73 16.74
C GLN A 455 0.73 13.52 15.58
N THR A 456 -0.45 14.08 15.81
CA THR A 456 -1.18 14.88 14.82
C THR A 456 -1.13 16.37 15.14
N GLY A 457 -1.42 17.19 14.12
CA GLY A 457 -1.55 18.64 14.25
C GLY A 457 -0.22 19.42 14.27
N PRO A 458 -0.18 20.61 13.66
CA PRO A 458 1.01 21.46 13.65
C PRO A 458 1.29 22.11 15.02
N ILE A 459 2.55 22.41 15.31
CA ILE A 459 2.94 23.24 16.48
C ILE A 459 3.78 24.42 16.02
N VAL A 460 3.48 25.62 16.53
CA VAL A 460 4.31 26.82 16.33
C VAL A 460 5.19 27.02 17.55
N MET A 461 6.48 27.23 17.32
CA MET A 461 7.44 27.49 18.38
C MET A 461 8.29 28.73 18.10
N PRO A 462 8.77 29.43 19.13
CA PRO A 462 9.85 30.39 18.96
C PRO A 462 11.09 29.68 18.43
N GLY A 463 11.76 30.28 17.44
CA GLY A 463 12.92 29.72 16.76
C GLY A 463 14.12 29.56 17.68
N ASP A 464 14.22 30.39 18.73
CA ASP A 464 15.22 30.25 19.78
C ASP A 464 14.85 29.16 20.81
N SER A 465 13.58 28.79 20.95
CA SER A 465 13.13 27.69 21.81
C SER A 465 13.39 26.30 21.22
N ALA A 466 13.81 26.21 19.95
CA ALA A 466 14.47 25.00 19.44
C ALA A 466 15.84 24.74 20.13
N ARG A 467 16.34 25.69 20.94
CA ARG A 467 17.54 25.56 21.80
C ARG A 467 17.23 25.14 23.25
N SER A 468 15.99 24.80 23.61
CA SER A 468 15.61 24.65 25.04
C SER A 468 15.89 23.26 25.63
N SER A 469 17.13 23.03 26.10
CA SER A 469 17.49 22.08 27.18
C SER A 469 18.90 22.34 27.75
N GLY A 470 19.42 23.57 27.66
CA GLY A 470 20.81 23.89 28.02
C GLY A 470 21.86 23.33 27.05
N ARG A 471 21.43 22.58 26.03
CA ARG A 471 22.27 22.06 24.94
C ARG A 471 22.11 22.95 23.71
N VAL A 472 23.20 23.57 23.28
CA VAL A 472 23.28 24.25 21.98
C VAL A 472 23.36 23.17 20.90
N PHE A 473 22.30 22.99 20.13
CA PHE A 473 22.33 22.14 18.93
C PHE A 473 22.83 22.97 17.74
N PRO A 474 24.01 22.70 17.18
CA PRO A 474 24.49 23.40 15.98
C PRO A 474 23.67 22.97 14.76
N GLY A 475 22.84 23.87 14.22
CA GLY A 475 22.09 23.64 12.96
C GLY A 475 20.97 24.66 12.72
N LYS A 476 20.79 25.10 11.47
CA LYS A 476 19.68 25.98 11.05
C LYS A 476 18.32 25.26 11.20
N GLY A 477 17.33 25.97 11.73
CA GLY A 477 15.92 25.61 11.97
C GLY A 477 15.34 24.31 11.39
N ARG A 478 15.01 23.37 12.28
CA ARG A 478 14.48 22.01 12.01
C ARG A 478 12.95 21.94 11.81
N GLY A 479 12.36 23.04 11.35
CA GLY A 479 10.95 23.15 10.97
C GLY A 479 10.77 24.32 10.01
N ILE A 480 9.55 24.56 9.51
CA ILE A 480 9.32 25.54 8.45
C ILE A 480 9.44 26.97 9.03
N PRO A 481 10.41 27.78 8.59
CA PRO A 481 10.53 29.15 9.08
C PRO A 481 9.37 30.00 8.53
N LEU A 482 8.65 30.65 9.46
CA LEU A 482 7.46 31.48 9.17
C LEU A 482 7.84 32.91 8.75
N THR A 483 8.76 33.02 7.78
CA THR A 483 9.28 34.28 7.26
C THR A 483 8.42 34.85 6.13
N GLY A 484 8.09 36.14 6.19
CA GLY A 484 7.35 36.86 5.13
C GLY A 484 5.84 36.63 5.14
N ALA A 485 5.07 37.63 4.70
CA ALA A 485 3.60 37.60 4.74
C ALA A 485 2.99 36.55 3.80
N LEU A 486 3.52 36.44 2.57
CA LEU A 486 3.00 35.50 1.56
C LEU A 486 3.16 34.03 1.99
N ARG A 487 4.33 33.66 2.52
CA ARG A 487 4.56 32.29 3.02
C ARG A 487 3.65 31.97 4.20
N ARG A 488 3.51 32.91 5.16
CA ARG A 488 2.58 32.73 6.29
C ARG A 488 1.15 32.56 5.82
N PHE A 489 0.69 33.34 4.86
CA PHE A 489 -0.63 33.21 4.26
C PHE A 489 -0.83 31.86 3.56
N ALA A 490 0.13 31.45 2.73
CA ALA A 490 0.08 30.16 2.03
C ALA A 490 0.01 28.98 3.02
N ILE A 491 0.84 29.00 4.07
CA ILE A 491 0.83 27.98 5.12
C ILE A 491 -0.50 28.03 5.90
N ALA A 492 -0.96 29.21 6.32
CA ALA A 492 -2.23 29.39 7.01
C ALA A 492 -3.42 28.84 6.22
N TRP A 493 -3.45 29.13 4.91
CA TRP A 493 -4.46 28.58 4.01
C TRP A 493 -4.32 27.06 3.88
N THR A 494 -3.11 26.52 3.81
CA THR A 494 -2.89 25.07 3.65
C THR A 494 -3.39 24.28 4.85
N ILE A 495 -2.98 24.68 6.05
CA ILE A 495 -3.32 23.96 7.29
C ILE A 495 -4.61 24.47 7.93
N GLN A 496 -5.27 25.46 7.33
CA GLN A 496 -6.49 26.13 7.80
C GLN A 496 -6.34 26.84 9.16
N GLU A 497 -5.13 27.32 9.48
CA GLU A 497 -4.80 28.04 10.72
C GLU A 497 -4.56 29.53 10.43
N TRP A 498 -5.65 30.30 10.30
CA TRP A 498 -5.60 31.73 9.96
C TRP A 498 -4.87 32.59 11.00
N GLY A 499 -4.73 32.10 12.24
CA GLY A 499 -3.94 32.73 13.29
C GLY A 499 -2.48 32.99 12.90
N LEU A 500 -1.90 32.16 12.01
CA LEU A 500 -0.54 32.31 11.52
C LEU A 500 -0.30 33.54 10.64
N THR A 501 -1.37 34.15 10.10
CA THR A 501 -1.26 35.34 9.24
C THR A 501 -0.90 36.60 10.03
N ARG A 502 -1.30 36.66 11.31
CA ARG A 502 -0.94 37.74 12.22
C ARG A 502 0.55 37.62 12.52
N GLY A 503 1.36 38.52 11.95
CA GLY A 503 2.78 38.58 12.25
C GLY A 503 3.00 38.96 13.72
N ASP A 504 4.03 38.43 14.37
CA ASP A 504 4.44 38.93 15.68
C ASP A 504 5.00 40.34 15.54
N SER A 505 4.49 41.26 16.36
CA SER A 505 5.01 42.62 16.50
C SER A 505 6.43 42.67 17.07
N ASN A 506 6.91 41.58 17.68
CA ASN A 506 8.13 41.56 18.48
C ASN A 506 9.37 40.99 17.75
N GLY A 507 9.30 40.74 16.43
CA GLY A 507 10.47 40.34 15.63
C GLY A 507 11.04 38.94 15.92
N ALA A 508 10.44 38.15 16.82
CA ALA A 508 10.89 36.79 17.13
C ALA A 508 10.73 35.86 15.91
N HIS A 509 11.81 35.16 15.53
CA HIS A 509 11.73 34.13 14.50
C HIS A 509 10.82 32.99 15.00
N ARG A 510 9.78 32.61 14.26
CA ARG A 510 8.91 31.47 14.59
C ARG A 510 9.09 30.34 13.60
N VAL A 511 8.99 29.12 14.10
CA VAL A 511 9.12 27.89 13.31
C VAL A 511 7.85 27.06 13.45
N LEU A 512 7.37 26.53 12.34
CA LEU A 512 6.25 25.59 12.28
C LEU A 512 6.79 24.16 12.22
N LEU A 513 6.43 23.36 13.22
CA LEU A 513 6.61 21.91 13.23
C LEU A 513 5.38 21.28 12.57
N TRP A 514 5.57 20.77 11.36
CA TRP A 514 4.53 20.11 10.56
C TRP A 514 4.89 18.64 10.34
N ARG A 515 3.87 17.78 10.15
CA ARG A 515 4.00 16.32 9.94
C ARG A 515 4.80 15.64 11.05
N ARG A 516 4.20 15.62 12.23
CA ARG A 516 4.84 15.16 13.46
C ARG A 516 4.79 13.64 13.64
N ASP A 517 3.89 12.97 12.92
CA ASP A 517 3.88 11.52 12.80
C ASP A 517 5.10 11.04 12.02
N VAL A 518 5.78 10.03 12.57
CA VAL A 518 7.06 9.52 12.04
C VAL A 518 6.85 8.83 10.70
N SER A 519 5.84 7.97 10.58
CA SER A 519 5.61 7.20 9.35
C SER A 519 5.13 8.10 8.21
N ASP A 520 4.17 9.01 8.44
CA ASP A 520 3.72 9.98 7.42
C ASP A 520 4.87 10.90 6.96
N ARG A 521 5.74 11.32 7.89
CA ARG A 521 6.93 12.11 7.55
C ARG A 521 7.89 11.35 6.64
N LEU A 522 8.22 10.11 6.98
CA LEU A 522 9.18 9.29 6.21
C LEU A 522 8.61 8.89 4.83
N GLU A 523 7.35 8.48 4.75
CA GLU A 523 6.69 8.11 3.48
C GLU A 523 6.57 9.30 2.52
N ARG A 524 6.50 10.54 3.02
CA ARG A 524 6.48 11.74 2.16
C ARG A 524 7.85 12.09 1.59
N LEU A 525 8.92 11.73 2.29
CA LEU A 525 10.30 11.93 1.83
C LEU A 525 10.74 10.82 0.87
N ALA A 526 10.29 9.59 1.10
CA ALA A 526 10.54 8.44 0.24
C ALA A 526 9.19 7.81 -0.23
N PRO A 527 8.47 8.45 -1.18
CA PRO A 527 7.13 8.02 -1.60
C PRO A 527 7.06 6.66 -2.30
N PHE A 528 8.22 6.10 -2.69
CA PHE A 528 8.37 4.77 -3.27
C PHE A 528 8.49 3.66 -2.22
N ALA A 529 8.69 4.00 -0.94
CA ALA A 529 8.81 3.04 0.16
C ALA A 529 7.62 3.20 1.14
N ARG A 530 7.28 2.11 1.83
CA ARG A 530 6.32 2.14 2.95
C ARG A 530 7.07 1.89 4.24
N PHE A 531 6.79 2.69 5.26
CA PHE A 531 7.50 2.58 6.53
C PHE A 531 6.71 1.71 7.52
N GLY A 532 7.44 0.86 8.24
CA GLY A 532 6.93 0.04 9.33
C GLY A 532 6.56 0.83 10.57
N THR A 533 6.11 0.12 11.59
CA THR A 533 5.89 0.68 12.93
C THR A 533 7.21 1.23 13.49
N PRO A 534 7.28 2.52 13.86
CA PRO A 534 8.49 3.08 14.45
C PRO A 534 8.80 2.47 15.81
N THR A 535 10.08 2.18 16.07
CA THR A 535 10.61 1.66 17.32
C THR A 535 11.50 2.71 17.98
N PRO A 536 11.40 2.92 19.31
CA PRO A 536 12.25 3.88 20.01
C PRO A 536 13.67 3.32 20.16
N VAL A 537 14.67 4.16 19.92
CA VAL A 537 16.10 3.84 20.01
C VAL A 537 16.84 4.95 20.75
N LEU A 538 17.85 4.59 21.55
CA LEU A 538 18.68 5.56 22.25
C LEU A 538 19.94 5.91 21.46
N ARG A 539 20.33 7.20 21.49
CA ARG A 539 21.55 7.68 20.84
C ARG A 539 22.56 8.18 21.86
N THR A 540 23.84 7.95 21.58
CA THR A 540 24.95 8.51 22.36
C THR A 540 25.29 9.90 21.82
N GLY A 541 25.02 10.94 22.61
CA GLY A 541 25.28 12.35 22.26
C GLY A 541 24.12 13.03 21.52
N GLY A 542 23.81 14.27 21.90
CA GLY A 542 22.72 15.07 21.30
C GLY A 542 21.34 14.78 21.90
N ASP A 543 20.33 14.58 21.04
CA ASP A 543 18.98 14.13 21.41
C ASP A 543 19.03 12.64 21.77
N PRO A 544 18.71 12.27 23.03
CA PRO A 544 18.87 10.92 23.52
C PRO A 544 17.89 9.91 22.90
N LEU A 545 16.76 10.35 22.32
CA LEU A 545 15.70 9.45 21.87
C LEU A 545 15.32 9.69 20.40
N TRP A 546 15.31 8.61 19.63
CA TRP A 546 14.97 8.62 18.21
C TRP A 546 13.90 7.56 17.93
N TRP A 547 12.99 7.87 17.02
CA TRP A 547 12.10 6.88 16.42
C TRP A 547 12.73 6.34 15.15
N VAL A 548 12.93 5.04 15.07
CA VAL A 548 13.51 4.37 13.90
C VAL A 548 12.49 3.46 13.26
N SER A 549 12.38 3.48 11.94
CA SER A 549 11.47 2.62 11.18
C SER A 549 12.15 2.05 9.94
N TRP A 550 11.87 0.78 9.65
CA TRP A 550 12.25 0.13 8.41
C TRP A 550 11.38 0.62 7.25
N GLY A 551 12.01 0.99 6.13
CA GLY A 551 11.34 1.32 4.87
C GLY A 551 11.39 0.17 3.89
N TYR A 552 10.22 -0.35 3.53
CA TYR A 552 10.06 -1.48 2.63
C TYR A 552 9.84 -0.99 1.20
N VAL A 553 10.62 -1.53 0.26
CA VAL A 553 10.46 -1.30 -1.17
C VAL A 553 9.79 -2.53 -1.76
N ALA A 554 8.59 -2.35 -2.29
CA ALA A 554 7.77 -3.41 -2.84
C ALA A 554 7.47 -3.17 -4.32
N HIS A 555 7.22 -4.25 -5.06
CA HIS A 555 6.83 -4.19 -6.46
C HIS A 555 5.81 -5.29 -6.81
N GLU A 556 4.86 -4.96 -7.67
CA GLU A 556 3.79 -5.87 -8.11
C GLU A 556 4.24 -6.88 -9.19
N ALA A 557 5.34 -6.55 -9.88
CA ALA A 557 5.94 -7.39 -10.92
C ALA A 557 7.33 -7.89 -10.51
N PHE A 558 7.58 -9.18 -10.67
CA PHE A 558 8.90 -9.82 -10.59
C PHE A 558 8.82 -11.17 -11.32
N PRO A 559 9.85 -11.57 -12.11
CA PRO A 559 9.74 -12.74 -12.96
C PRO A 559 9.39 -14.01 -12.18
N LEU A 560 8.37 -14.73 -12.64
CA LEU A 560 7.89 -16.04 -12.17
C LEU A 560 7.32 -16.12 -10.75
N VAL A 561 7.59 -15.13 -9.90
CA VAL A 561 7.22 -15.12 -8.49
C VAL A 561 5.72 -15.06 -8.31
N ARG A 562 5.17 -15.89 -7.42
CA ARG A 562 3.76 -15.81 -7.01
C ARG A 562 3.56 -14.62 -6.08
N SER A 563 2.39 -13.99 -6.15
CA SER A 563 2.07 -12.90 -5.22
C SER A 563 1.95 -13.42 -3.78
N LEU A 564 2.32 -12.55 -2.85
CA LEU A 564 2.05 -12.66 -1.43
C LEU A 564 1.25 -11.42 -0.98
N PRO A 565 0.26 -11.59 -0.11
CA PRO A 565 -0.48 -10.46 0.42
C PRO A 565 0.41 -9.64 1.37
N TRP A 566 0.39 -8.33 1.22
CA TRP A 566 1.09 -7.40 2.10
C TRP A 566 0.33 -6.08 2.17
N ARG A 567 -0.10 -5.70 3.40
CA ARG A 567 -0.82 -4.44 3.67
C ARG A 567 -2.09 -4.19 2.82
N GLY A 568 -2.77 -5.26 2.41
CA GLY A 568 -3.98 -5.20 1.58
C GLY A 568 -3.71 -5.18 0.07
N ASP A 569 -2.44 -5.12 -0.33
CA ASP A 569 -1.99 -5.25 -1.72
C ASP A 569 -1.34 -6.63 -1.94
N ASP A 570 -1.22 -7.03 -3.20
CA ASP A 570 -0.47 -8.23 -3.60
C ASP A 570 0.91 -7.82 -4.14
N VAL A 571 1.98 -8.37 -3.55
CA VAL A 571 3.35 -8.06 -3.94
C VAL A 571 4.09 -9.29 -4.46
N ARG A 572 4.95 -9.10 -5.45
CA ARG A 572 5.85 -10.15 -6.00
C ARG A 572 7.31 -9.90 -5.65
N PHE A 573 7.61 -8.74 -5.11
CA PHE A 573 8.93 -8.36 -4.63
C PHE A 573 8.75 -7.49 -3.39
N LEU A 574 9.52 -7.78 -2.34
CA LEU A 574 9.54 -6.94 -1.16
C LEU A 574 10.88 -7.08 -0.43
N ARG A 575 11.56 -5.96 -0.24
CA ARG A 575 12.86 -5.90 0.47
C ARG A 575 12.88 -4.76 1.50
N PRO A 576 13.55 -4.95 2.64
CA PRO A 576 13.80 -3.88 3.60
C PRO A 576 14.95 -3.02 3.07
N GLY A 577 14.62 -1.97 2.32
CA GLY A 577 15.60 -1.18 1.57
C GLY A 577 16.14 0.04 2.33
N LEU A 578 15.38 0.58 3.28
CA LEU A 578 15.71 1.84 3.95
C LEU A 578 15.61 1.73 5.48
N ILE A 579 16.34 2.60 6.16
CA ILE A 579 16.17 2.88 7.59
C ILE A 579 15.90 4.37 7.72
N GLY A 580 14.74 4.72 8.25
CA GLY A 580 14.37 6.09 8.58
C GLY A 580 14.47 6.34 10.07
N ALA A 581 15.09 7.46 10.47
CA ALA A 581 15.13 7.88 11.87
C ALA A 581 14.67 9.32 12.04
N VAL A 582 13.89 9.57 13.09
CA VAL A 582 13.35 10.89 13.43
C VAL A 582 13.64 11.21 14.90
N SER A 583 14.29 12.34 15.14
CA SER A 583 14.55 12.88 16.49
C SER A 583 13.26 13.28 17.17
N VAL A 584 13.09 12.87 18.43
CA VAL A 584 11.87 13.14 19.20
C VAL A 584 11.70 14.62 19.52
N GLU A 585 12.79 15.29 19.87
CA GLU A 585 12.74 16.68 20.32
C GLU A 585 12.81 17.68 19.17
N THR A 586 13.51 17.35 18.10
CA THR A 586 13.84 18.32 17.06
C THR A 586 13.22 18.02 15.69
N GLY A 587 12.83 16.77 15.44
CA GLY A 587 12.31 16.35 14.14
C GLY A 587 13.37 16.24 13.04
N GLU A 588 14.65 16.30 13.40
CA GLU A 588 15.77 15.92 12.53
C GLU A 588 15.49 14.53 11.97
N THR A 589 15.57 14.39 10.65
CA THR A 589 15.16 13.18 9.94
C THR A 589 16.29 12.74 9.03
N HIS A 590 16.64 11.47 9.13
CA HIS A 590 17.63 10.83 8.27
C HIS A 590 17.03 9.60 7.60
N LEU A 591 17.44 9.37 6.36
CA LEU A 591 17.12 8.19 5.59
C LEU A 591 18.43 7.56 5.14
N TRP A 592 18.69 6.33 5.57
CA TRP A 592 19.84 5.55 5.12
C TRP A 592 19.41 4.37 4.27
N LEU A 593 20.26 3.97 3.34
CA LEU A 593 20.20 2.63 2.77
C LEU A 593 20.33 1.59 3.89
N ALA A 594 19.47 0.58 3.86
CA ALA A 594 19.56 -0.55 4.77
C ALA A 594 20.82 -1.39 4.50
N PRO A 595 21.46 -1.98 5.53
CA PRO A 595 22.51 -2.97 5.30
C PRO A 595 21.99 -4.14 4.45
N GLY A 596 22.64 -4.44 3.32
CA GLY A 596 22.19 -5.48 2.39
C GLY A 596 21.01 -5.06 1.50
N TYR A 597 20.87 -3.76 1.21
CA TYR A 597 19.88 -3.23 0.26
C TYR A 597 19.99 -3.88 -1.13
N ASP A 598 18.87 -4.00 -1.82
CA ASP A 598 18.77 -4.63 -3.14
C ASP A 598 18.96 -3.63 -4.31
N SER A 599 19.05 -4.15 -5.53
CA SER A 599 19.26 -3.35 -6.75
C SER A 599 18.12 -2.37 -7.05
N LEU A 600 16.86 -2.70 -6.74
CA LEU A 600 15.72 -1.79 -6.93
C LEU A 600 15.78 -0.64 -5.93
N THR A 601 16.07 -0.92 -4.66
CA THR A 601 16.34 0.12 -3.65
C THR A 601 17.51 1.01 -4.06
N ALA A 602 18.58 0.44 -4.59
CA ALA A 602 19.73 1.20 -5.09
C ALA A 602 19.35 2.16 -6.23
N ALA A 603 18.46 1.75 -7.14
CA ALA A 603 17.96 2.61 -8.21
C ALA A 603 17.17 3.80 -7.66
N TRP A 604 16.33 3.56 -6.66
CA TRP A 604 15.63 4.65 -5.97
C TRP A 604 16.57 5.59 -5.23
N ALA A 605 17.56 5.08 -4.51
CA ALA A 605 18.52 5.91 -3.78
C ALA A 605 19.30 6.85 -4.71
N ARG A 606 19.64 6.41 -5.94
CA ARG A 606 20.25 7.28 -6.96
C ARG A 606 19.33 8.44 -7.36
N ALA A 607 18.05 8.18 -7.56
CA ALA A 607 17.07 9.22 -7.92
C ALA A 607 16.83 10.24 -6.81
N PHE A 608 17.07 9.86 -5.55
CA PHE A 608 16.86 10.70 -4.36
C PHE A 608 18.16 11.16 -3.71
N THR A 609 19.31 11.11 -4.39
CA THR A 609 20.57 11.64 -3.84
C THR A 609 20.52 13.17 -3.72
N PRO A 610 20.96 13.81 -2.61
CA PRO A 610 21.60 13.25 -1.42
C PRO A 610 20.64 13.01 -0.23
N LEU A 611 19.31 13.01 -0.44
CA LEU A 611 18.32 12.78 0.63
C LEU A 611 18.49 11.40 1.28
N ILE A 612 18.78 10.39 0.48
CA ILE A 612 19.06 9.03 0.96
C ILE A 612 20.57 8.88 1.10
N GLU A 613 21.00 8.67 2.34
CA GLU A 613 22.38 8.53 2.73
C GLU A 613 22.88 7.08 2.53
N PRO A 614 24.17 6.89 2.28
CA PRO A 614 24.77 5.55 2.22
C PRO A 614 24.63 4.78 3.54
N ALA A 615 24.58 3.45 3.46
CA ALA A 615 24.42 2.58 4.62
C ALA A 615 25.56 2.73 5.64
N GLU A 616 26.76 3.11 5.18
CA GLU A 616 27.95 3.31 6.00
C GLU A 616 27.84 4.53 6.93
N ARG A 617 26.93 5.47 6.64
CA ARG A 617 26.66 6.62 7.51
C ARG A 617 25.71 6.31 8.67
N LEU A 618 25.12 5.10 8.69
CA LEU A 618 24.27 4.65 9.79
C LEU A 618 25.09 4.59 11.09
N PRO A 619 24.73 5.36 12.14
CA PRO A 619 25.46 5.34 13.39
C PRO A 619 25.50 3.95 14.03
N ALA A 620 26.67 3.55 14.53
CA ALA A 620 26.89 2.20 15.07
C ALA A 620 26.03 1.91 16.31
N ASP A 621 25.76 2.92 17.14
CA ASP A 621 24.89 2.82 18.32
C ASP A 621 23.43 2.59 17.94
N LEU A 622 22.96 3.23 16.86
CA LEU A 622 21.62 2.99 16.30
C LEU A 622 21.55 1.58 15.70
N ARG A 623 22.52 1.20 14.86
CA ARG A 623 22.58 -0.11 14.21
C ARG A 623 22.54 -1.27 15.22
N ALA A 624 23.24 -1.15 16.35
CA ALA A 624 23.30 -2.19 17.38
C ALA A 624 21.95 -2.43 18.11
N GLN A 625 21.00 -1.50 18.00
CA GLN A 625 19.67 -1.60 18.64
C GLN A 625 18.58 -2.04 17.66
N LEU A 626 18.90 -2.28 16.38
CA LEU A 626 17.93 -2.69 15.39
C LEU A 626 17.58 -4.17 15.53
N ALA A 627 16.28 -4.45 15.63
CA ALA A 627 15.74 -5.79 15.40
C ALA A 627 15.58 -6.05 13.90
N TYR A 628 15.55 -7.33 13.52
CA TYR A 628 15.31 -7.73 12.14
C TYR A 628 13.93 -7.22 11.67
N PRO A 629 13.81 -6.69 10.42
CA PRO A 629 12.59 -6.10 9.90
C PRO A 629 11.42 -7.10 9.87
N ILE A 630 10.38 -6.79 10.64
CA ILE A 630 9.32 -7.75 10.99
C ILE A 630 8.46 -8.15 9.80
N GLU A 631 8.11 -7.22 8.91
CA GLU A 631 7.17 -7.50 7.81
C GLU A 631 7.83 -8.37 6.73
N THR A 632 9.14 -8.20 6.50
CA THR A 632 9.92 -9.09 5.63
C THR A 632 10.15 -10.45 6.28
N PHE A 633 10.26 -10.49 7.61
CA PHE A 633 10.36 -11.75 8.35
C PHE A 633 9.07 -12.55 8.23
N ASP A 634 7.91 -11.92 8.39
CA ASP A 634 6.61 -12.57 8.24
C ASP A 634 6.41 -13.10 6.81
N LEU A 635 6.77 -12.31 5.78
CA LEU A 635 6.72 -12.78 4.39
C LEU A 635 7.69 -13.94 4.12
N ALA A 636 8.87 -13.93 4.74
CA ALA A 636 9.80 -15.04 4.69
C ALA A 636 9.20 -16.32 5.30
N VAL A 637 8.48 -16.19 6.42
CA VAL A 637 7.76 -17.30 7.06
C VAL A 637 6.65 -17.83 6.15
N ASP A 638 5.80 -16.94 5.61
CA ASP A 638 4.72 -17.32 4.70
C ASP A 638 5.24 -18.05 3.47
N GLN A 639 6.36 -17.58 2.91
CA GLN A 639 7.02 -18.22 1.78
C GLN A 639 7.58 -19.62 2.14
N LEU A 640 8.16 -19.78 3.33
CA LEU A 640 8.65 -21.09 3.81
C LEU A 640 7.50 -22.06 4.09
N VAL A 641 6.43 -21.60 4.73
CA VAL A 641 5.21 -22.40 4.99
C VAL A 641 4.58 -22.84 3.67
N ARG A 642 4.43 -21.93 2.71
CA ARG A 642 3.96 -22.24 1.36
C ARG A 642 4.86 -23.28 0.67
N ALA A 643 6.16 -23.07 0.66
CA ALA A 643 7.12 -24.00 0.04
C ALA A 643 7.11 -25.39 0.68
N SER A 644 6.88 -25.47 2.00
CA SER A 644 6.72 -26.76 2.70
C SER A 644 5.47 -27.52 2.26
N THR A 645 4.39 -26.80 1.95
CA THR A 645 3.11 -27.38 1.51
C THR A 645 3.18 -27.88 0.06
N ASP A 646 3.91 -27.16 -0.80
CA ASP A 646 4.12 -27.54 -2.20
C ASP A 646 5.05 -28.78 -2.35
N SER A 647 5.70 -29.19 -1.26
CA SER A 647 6.64 -30.32 -1.22
C SER A 647 5.91 -31.62 -0.86
N VAL A 648 5.69 -32.49 -1.86
CA VAL A 648 5.01 -33.81 -1.70
C VAL A 648 5.67 -34.71 -0.63
N ALA A 649 6.96 -34.51 -0.36
CA ALA A 649 7.73 -35.29 0.61
C ALA A 649 7.68 -34.78 2.06
N GLN A 650 7.13 -33.59 2.31
CA GLN A 650 7.18 -32.96 3.64
C GLN A 650 5.78 -32.74 4.20
N THR A 651 5.61 -32.92 5.51
CA THR A 651 4.38 -32.52 6.20
C THR A 651 4.30 -31.00 6.22
N ALA A 652 3.14 -30.43 5.87
CA ALA A 652 2.93 -28.99 5.85
C ALA A 652 3.36 -28.36 7.18
N TRP A 653 4.15 -27.29 7.10
CA TRP A 653 4.59 -26.54 8.27
C TRP A 653 3.53 -25.54 8.71
N SER A 654 3.51 -25.23 10.00
CA SER A 654 2.78 -24.09 10.56
C SER A 654 3.67 -23.32 11.52
N ALA A 655 3.45 -22.01 11.64
CA ALA A 655 4.18 -21.18 12.59
C ALA A 655 3.54 -21.23 14.00
N ARG A 656 4.37 -21.44 15.02
CA ARG A 656 3.98 -21.39 16.43
C ARG A 656 5.13 -20.83 17.29
N PRO A 657 4.97 -19.68 17.96
CA PRO A 657 3.78 -18.81 18.04
C PRO A 657 3.37 -18.25 16.67
N ARG A 658 2.15 -17.69 16.58
CA ARG A 658 1.62 -17.10 15.33
C ARG A 658 2.35 -15.82 14.93
N GLU A 659 2.93 -15.12 15.90
CA GLU A 659 3.70 -13.90 15.69
C GLU A 659 5.16 -14.15 16.11
N PRO A 660 6.14 -13.56 15.41
CA PRO A 660 7.55 -13.62 15.79
C PRO A 660 7.83 -12.93 17.12
N TYR A 661 8.80 -13.45 17.88
CA TYR A 661 9.27 -12.86 19.14
C TYR A 661 10.68 -12.30 18.99
N GLN A 662 11.04 -11.39 19.89
CA GLN A 662 12.40 -10.85 19.99
C GLN A 662 13.08 -11.32 21.29
N LEU A 663 14.39 -11.54 21.22
CA LEU A 663 15.24 -11.77 22.39
C LEU A 663 16.64 -11.18 22.21
N GLY A 664 17.30 -10.87 23.31
CA GLY A 664 18.68 -10.40 23.33
C GLY A 664 19.65 -11.55 23.53
N ILE A 665 20.73 -11.60 22.76
CA ILE A 665 21.82 -12.56 22.97
C ILE A 665 23.14 -11.82 23.11
N ALA A 666 23.79 -11.98 24.25
CA ALA A 666 25.13 -11.44 24.50
C ALA A 666 26.17 -12.20 23.67
N SER A 667 27.11 -11.47 23.07
CA SER A 667 28.24 -12.03 22.31
C SER A 667 29.55 -11.58 22.96
N GLY A 668 30.11 -12.44 23.81
CA GLY A 668 31.36 -12.16 24.52
C GLY A 668 31.29 -10.91 25.41
N ALA A 669 32.35 -10.11 25.42
CA ALA A 669 32.48 -8.91 26.26
C ALA A 669 31.81 -7.64 25.67
N ALA A 670 31.17 -7.73 24.50
CA ALA A 670 30.50 -6.61 23.83
C ALA A 670 28.99 -6.62 24.08
N SER A 671 28.30 -5.51 23.73
CA SER A 671 26.83 -5.47 23.72
C SER A 671 26.26 -6.55 22.79
N GLY A 672 25.21 -7.22 23.24
CA GLY A 672 24.57 -8.29 22.48
C GLY A 672 23.79 -7.81 21.26
N THR A 673 23.19 -8.76 20.56
CA THR A 673 22.35 -8.51 19.37
C THR A 673 20.90 -8.88 19.68
N VAL A 674 19.96 -8.10 19.13
CA VAL A 674 18.53 -8.43 19.19
C VAL A 674 18.19 -9.36 18.02
N TRP A 675 17.69 -10.53 18.35
CA TRP A 675 17.24 -11.56 17.41
C TRP A 675 15.72 -11.56 17.34
N THR A 676 15.18 -11.69 16.13
CA THR A 676 13.76 -11.94 15.85
C THR A 676 13.62 -13.39 15.42
N ALA A 677 12.67 -14.15 15.98
CA ALA A 677 12.53 -15.55 15.63
C ALA A 677 11.12 -16.10 15.75
N ILE A 678 10.92 -17.23 15.08
CA ILE A 678 9.69 -18.01 15.12
C ILE A 678 10.01 -19.49 14.94
N ALA A 679 9.35 -20.34 15.73
CA ALA A 679 9.45 -21.78 15.55
C ALA A 679 8.38 -22.26 14.55
N LEU A 680 8.80 -23.16 13.67
CA LEU A 680 7.97 -23.84 12.72
C LEU A 680 7.76 -25.27 13.22
N GLU A 681 6.53 -25.72 13.17
CA GLU A 681 6.12 -27.05 13.61
C GLU A 681 5.49 -27.83 12.45
N SER A 682 5.54 -29.16 12.55
CA SER A 682 4.99 -30.08 11.56
C SER A 682 4.15 -31.17 12.25
N GLY A 683 3.15 -31.68 11.51
CA GLY A 683 2.25 -32.72 12.00
C GLY A 683 0.81 -32.23 12.17
N LEU A 684 -0.14 -33.15 11.94
CA LEU A 684 -1.58 -32.88 12.03
C LEU A 684 -2.14 -33.12 13.44
N LEU A 685 -1.48 -33.95 14.25
CA LEU A 685 -1.93 -34.36 15.58
C LEU A 685 -1.00 -33.79 16.66
N THR A 686 -1.58 -33.40 17.80
CA THR A 686 -0.84 -32.97 18.98
C THR A 686 -0.21 -34.17 19.71
N PRO A 687 1.03 -34.03 20.25
CA PRO A 687 1.90 -32.86 20.16
C PRO A 687 2.55 -32.73 18.77
N LYS A 688 2.48 -31.52 18.21
CA LYS A 688 3.18 -31.20 16.96
C LYS A 688 4.70 -31.27 17.18
N ARG A 689 5.43 -31.63 16.12
CA ARG A 689 6.89 -31.79 16.17
C ARG A 689 7.57 -30.49 15.75
N PHE A 690 8.65 -30.15 16.42
CA PHE A 690 9.51 -29.05 15.97
C PHE A 690 10.08 -29.39 14.58
N ALA A 691 9.88 -28.49 13.61
CA ALA A 691 10.31 -28.66 12.23
C ALA A 691 11.57 -27.82 11.94
N ALA A 692 11.54 -26.54 12.33
CA ALA A 692 12.65 -25.61 12.12
C ALA A 692 12.52 -24.38 13.03
N LEU A 693 13.62 -23.66 13.27
CA LEU A 693 13.64 -22.32 13.84
C LEU A 693 14.11 -21.37 12.75
N LEU A 694 13.27 -20.39 12.42
CA LEU A 694 13.71 -19.24 11.62
C LEU A 694 14.11 -18.13 12.60
N ALA A 695 15.33 -17.61 12.46
CA ALA A 695 15.87 -16.55 13.31
C ALA A 695 16.63 -15.52 12.47
N GLY A 696 16.31 -14.25 12.63
CA GLY A 696 16.95 -13.14 11.92
C GLY A 696 17.54 -12.09 12.86
N ALA A 697 18.65 -11.49 12.46
CA ALA A 697 19.30 -10.41 13.21
C ALA A 697 19.96 -9.39 12.29
N VAL A 698 20.23 -8.20 12.85
CA VAL A 698 21.04 -7.16 12.21
C VAL A 698 22.45 -7.25 12.80
N THR A 699 23.41 -7.77 12.03
CA THR A 699 24.80 -7.95 12.48
C THR A 699 25.71 -6.87 11.90
N ALA A 700 27.02 -6.99 12.13
CA ALA A 700 28.02 -6.16 11.45
C ALA A 700 28.12 -6.45 9.94
N ARG A 701 27.69 -7.64 9.49
CA ARG A 701 27.71 -8.04 8.08
C ARG A 701 26.45 -7.59 7.33
N GLY A 702 25.37 -7.29 8.05
CA GLY A 702 24.11 -6.83 7.50
C GLY A 702 22.92 -7.59 8.09
N LEU A 703 21.89 -7.81 7.28
CA LEU A 703 20.76 -8.65 7.64
C LEU A 703 21.13 -10.12 7.46
N GLU A 704 21.08 -10.88 8.56
CA GLU A 704 21.31 -12.33 8.57
C GLU A 704 20.00 -13.04 8.90
N LEU A 705 19.73 -14.15 8.20
CA LEU A 705 18.55 -14.98 8.40
C LEU A 705 18.97 -16.45 8.44
N HIS A 706 18.68 -17.12 9.54
CA HIS A 706 19.04 -18.51 9.80
C HIS A 706 17.78 -19.38 9.80
N LEU A 707 17.77 -20.45 9.02
CA LEU A 707 16.78 -21.52 9.07
C LEU A 707 17.44 -22.78 9.62
N TRP A 708 17.45 -22.88 10.94
CA TRP A 708 18.02 -24.03 11.64
C TRP A 708 17.01 -25.17 11.75
N ARG A 709 17.49 -26.40 11.57
CA ARG A 709 16.69 -27.63 11.66
C ARG A 709 17.35 -28.62 12.61
N PRO A 710 16.58 -29.34 13.44
CA PRO A 710 17.12 -30.38 14.30
C PRO A 710 17.55 -31.60 13.46
N SER A 711 18.39 -32.47 14.03
CA SER A 711 18.75 -33.73 13.36
C SER A 711 17.49 -34.59 13.10
N PRO A 712 17.33 -35.16 11.89
CA PRO A 712 16.14 -35.95 11.53
C PRO A 712 15.96 -37.22 12.37
N THR A 713 17.00 -37.67 13.08
CA THR A 713 16.99 -38.91 13.86
C THR A 713 16.20 -38.83 15.18
N ASN A 714 15.98 -37.63 15.73
CA ASN A 714 15.14 -37.45 16.92
C ASN A 714 14.54 -36.03 17.01
N PRO A 715 13.42 -35.75 16.32
CA PRO A 715 12.80 -34.43 16.36
C PRO A 715 12.25 -34.14 17.77
N GLU A 716 12.70 -33.04 18.36
CA GLU A 716 12.21 -32.63 19.68
C GLU A 716 10.71 -32.30 19.65
N LYS A 717 10.02 -32.65 20.74
CA LYS A 717 8.60 -32.34 20.92
C LYS A 717 8.46 -30.93 21.46
N LEU A 718 7.66 -30.11 20.80
CA LEU A 718 7.27 -28.82 21.37
C LEU A 718 6.25 -29.03 22.50
N PRO A 719 6.19 -28.11 23.47
CA PRO A 719 5.13 -28.13 24.48
C PRO A 719 3.75 -28.00 23.81
N GLY A 720 2.74 -28.55 24.48
CA GLY A 720 1.33 -28.35 24.14
C GLY A 720 0.91 -26.88 24.17
N GLU A 721 -0.26 -26.57 23.60
CA GLU A 721 -0.75 -25.19 23.49
C GLU A 721 -1.33 -24.68 24.81
N LEU A 722 -0.76 -23.59 25.32
CA LEU A 722 -1.27 -22.88 26.48
C LEU A 722 -2.38 -21.93 26.02
N VAL A 723 -3.62 -22.29 26.34
CA VAL A 723 -4.83 -21.48 26.14
C VAL A 723 -5.14 -20.69 27.42
N GLY A 724 -5.50 -19.42 27.24
CA GLY A 724 -5.94 -18.54 28.31
C GLY A 724 -7.34 -18.84 28.85
N SER A 725 -7.77 -18.08 29.85
CA SER A 725 -9.12 -18.05 30.41
C SER A 725 -9.68 -16.63 30.39
N SER A 726 -10.86 -16.41 30.99
CA SER A 726 -11.42 -15.06 31.17
C SER A 726 -10.56 -14.16 32.08
N LEU A 727 -9.68 -14.77 32.88
CA LEU A 727 -8.76 -14.11 33.82
C LEU A 727 -7.30 -14.19 33.36
N LEU A 728 -6.89 -15.29 32.73
CA LEU A 728 -5.49 -15.56 32.40
C LEU A 728 -5.23 -15.44 30.91
N ARG A 729 -4.12 -14.86 30.50
CA ARG A 729 -3.67 -14.85 29.11
C ARG A 729 -2.28 -15.48 28.97
N PRO A 730 -2.08 -16.36 27.99
CA PRO A 730 -0.76 -16.87 27.68
C PRO A 730 0.07 -15.74 27.05
N GLY A 731 1.32 -15.61 27.49
CA GLY A 731 2.33 -14.85 26.79
C GLY A 731 2.83 -15.58 25.55
N GLN A 732 3.76 -14.96 24.83
CA GLN A 732 4.36 -15.54 23.65
C GLN A 732 5.27 -16.72 23.99
N LEU A 733 5.10 -17.87 23.32
CA LEU A 733 6.00 -19.02 23.43
C LEU A 733 7.33 -18.69 22.74
N ARG A 734 8.45 -18.78 23.46
CA ARG A 734 9.79 -18.55 22.92
C ARG A 734 10.55 -19.87 22.88
N VAL A 735 11.24 -20.14 21.77
CA VAL A 735 11.94 -21.41 21.51
C VAL A 735 13.36 -21.11 21.04
N TRP A 736 14.39 -21.54 21.76
CA TRP A 736 15.76 -21.20 21.37
C TRP A 736 16.74 -22.38 21.58
N PRO A 737 17.81 -22.50 20.77
CA PRO A 737 18.83 -23.51 21.00
C PRO A 737 19.70 -23.24 22.24
N THR A 738 20.03 -24.33 22.93
CA THR A 738 20.95 -24.42 24.08
C THR A 738 21.92 -25.56 23.79
N GLY A 739 23.02 -25.28 23.09
CA GLY A 739 23.89 -26.33 22.53
C GLY A 739 23.14 -27.22 21.54
N ASN A 740 22.99 -28.50 21.89
CA ASN A 740 22.30 -29.51 21.06
C ASN A 740 20.82 -29.76 21.44
N THR A 741 20.29 -29.02 22.41
CA THR A 741 18.88 -29.15 22.84
C THR A 741 18.11 -27.86 22.60
N LEU A 742 16.77 -27.90 22.63
CA LEU A 742 15.96 -26.69 22.71
C LEU A 742 15.55 -26.39 24.15
N ILE A 743 15.44 -25.10 24.41
CA ILE A 743 14.67 -24.58 25.52
C ILE A 743 13.41 -23.89 25.01
N THR A 744 12.30 -24.11 25.70
CA THR A 744 11.11 -23.30 25.52
C THR A 744 10.75 -22.59 26.81
N VAL A 745 10.28 -21.35 26.68
CA VAL A 745 9.86 -20.52 27.81
C VAL A 745 8.56 -19.81 27.43
N GLN A 746 7.56 -19.86 28.31
CA GLN A 746 6.28 -19.16 28.13
C GLN A 746 5.73 -18.71 29.48
N GLY A 747 5.40 -17.42 29.61
CA GLY A 747 4.71 -16.88 30.77
C GLY A 747 3.18 -16.98 30.64
N GLN A 748 2.49 -17.04 31.78
CA GLN A 748 1.05 -16.86 31.89
C GLN A 748 0.76 -15.63 32.75
N PHE A 749 -0.12 -14.76 32.27
CA PHE A 749 -0.40 -13.47 32.90
C PHE A 749 -1.82 -13.41 33.44
N LEU A 750 -2.02 -12.85 34.63
CA LEU A 750 -3.36 -12.42 35.07
C LEU A 750 -3.71 -11.12 34.33
N ASP A 751 -4.66 -11.24 33.42
CA ASP A 751 -5.08 -10.19 32.51
C ASP A 751 -6.57 -10.35 32.15
N PRO A 752 -7.47 -9.95 33.07
CA PRO A 752 -8.89 -10.22 32.98
C PRO A 752 -9.58 -9.38 31.91
N VAL A 753 -10.37 -10.03 31.04
CA VAL A 753 -11.05 -9.39 29.91
C VAL A 753 -12.14 -8.41 30.35
N SER A 754 -12.82 -8.70 31.45
CA SER A 754 -14.05 -8.02 31.87
C SER A 754 -13.88 -6.98 32.99
N ALA A 755 -12.68 -6.86 33.57
CA ALA A 755 -12.46 -5.95 34.69
C ALA A 755 -12.45 -4.49 34.20
N ARG A 756 -13.18 -3.61 34.89
CA ARG A 756 -13.17 -2.17 34.66
C ARG A 756 -13.06 -1.42 36.00
N PRO A 757 -11.94 -0.73 36.28
CA PRO A 757 -10.71 -0.70 35.47
C PRO A 757 -9.99 -2.06 35.47
N ALA A 758 -9.32 -2.39 34.37
CA ALA A 758 -8.53 -3.61 34.28
C ALA A 758 -7.28 -3.46 35.16
N PRO A 759 -6.94 -4.45 36.01
CA PRO A 759 -5.68 -4.43 36.75
C PRO A 759 -4.49 -4.53 35.80
N ALA A 760 -3.34 -4.01 36.23
CA ALA A 760 -2.10 -4.16 35.47
C ALA A 760 -1.75 -5.65 35.31
N PRO A 761 -1.32 -6.10 34.11
CA PRO A 761 -0.89 -7.47 33.91
C PRO A 761 0.21 -7.84 34.89
N HIS A 762 0.14 -9.04 35.45
CA HIS A 762 1.22 -9.61 36.25
C HIS A 762 1.42 -11.08 35.93
N LEU A 763 2.67 -11.51 35.99
CA LEU A 763 3.07 -12.89 35.72
C LEU A 763 2.58 -13.79 36.87
N THR A 764 1.80 -14.82 36.54
CA THR A 764 1.30 -15.79 37.52
C THR A 764 2.14 -17.05 37.54
N GLU A 765 2.46 -17.58 36.36
CA GLU A 765 3.24 -18.82 36.21
C GLU A 765 4.14 -18.74 34.99
N VAL A 766 5.25 -19.46 35.02
CA VAL A 766 6.16 -19.65 33.90
C VAL A 766 6.30 -21.13 33.61
N TYR A 767 6.18 -21.48 32.34
CA TYR A 767 6.36 -22.81 31.80
C TYR A 767 7.70 -22.88 31.09
N VAL A 768 8.53 -23.85 31.45
CA VAL A 768 9.85 -24.09 30.83
C VAL A 768 9.95 -25.53 30.40
N THR A 769 10.45 -25.78 29.19
CA THR A 769 10.86 -27.12 28.77
C THR A 769 12.33 -27.11 28.35
N TYR A 770 13.11 -28.06 28.84
CA TYR A 770 14.54 -28.17 28.54
C TYR A 770 14.99 -29.62 28.61
N GLY A 771 15.69 -30.12 27.58
CA GLY A 771 16.25 -31.47 27.58
C GLY A 771 15.22 -32.59 27.80
N GLY A 772 14.01 -32.44 27.25
CA GLY A 772 12.91 -33.39 27.42
C GLY A 772 12.18 -33.32 28.77
N ARG A 773 12.62 -32.46 29.69
CA ARG A 773 11.94 -32.16 30.95
C ARG A 773 11.05 -30.93 30.77
N ALA A 774 9.93 -30.90 31.47
CA ALA A 774 9.04 -29.74 31.53
C ALA A 774 8.81 -29.41 33.01
N GLY A 775 8.66 -28.12 33.31
CA GLY A 775 8.38 -27.61 34.65
C GLY A 775 7.53 -26.33 34.57
N HIS A 776 6.74 -26.07 35.61
CA HIS A 776 6.03 -24.80 35.79
C HIS A 776 6.24 -24.32 37.21
N ALA A 777 6.39 -23.01 37.39
CA ALA A 777 6.51 -22.38 38.71
C ALA A 777 6.27 -20.88 38.62
N LEU A 778 6.29 -20.20 39.76
CA LEU A 778 6.23 -18.73 39.84
C LEU A 778 7.40 -18.03 39.16
N THR A 779 8.57 -18.69 39.08
CA THR A 779 9.77 -18.14 38.44
C THR A 779 10.28 -19.10 37.39
N ALA A 780 10.89 -18.56 36.35
CA ALA A 780 11.41 -19.37 35.26
C ALA A 780 12.58 -20.28 35.74
N ARG A 781 13.39 -19.81 36.70
CA ARG A 781 14.50 -20.59 37.29
C ARG A 781 14.00 -21.79 38.08
N THR A 782 12.95 -21.62 38.88
CA THR A 782 12.34 -22.75 39.60
C THR A 782 11.61 -23.70 38.66
N ALA A 783 10.97 -23.18 37.60
CA ALA A 783 10.37 -23.99 36.56
C ALA A 783 11.40 -24.86 35.82
N LEU A 784 12.61 -24.35 35.57
CA LEU A 784 13.70 -25.13 34.96
C LEU A 784 14.14 -26.33 35.82
N LEU A 785 14.13 -26.17 37.15
CA LEU A 785 14.51 -27.20 38.11
C LEU A 785 13.35 -28.19 38.41
N GLY A 786 12.11 -27.77 38.14
CA GLY A 786 10.91 -28.59 38.29
C GLY A 786 10.95 -29.79 37.35
N GLY A 787 11.00 -30.99 37.91
CA GLY A 787 11.15 -32.22 37.15
C GLY A 787 9.91 -33.09 37.22
N GLU A 788 8.92 -32.83 36.36
CA GLU A 788 7.92 -33.83 35.96
C GLU A 788 7.17 -33.38 34.70
N GLN A 789 6.96 -34.28 33.73
CA GLN A 789 6.26 -34.02 32.47
C GLN A 789 4.86 -33.44 32.73
N ILE A 790 4.73 -32.12 32.62
CA ILE A 790 3.47 -31.41 32.75
C ILE A 790 2.66 -31.47 31.45
N ILE A 791 1.35 -31.53 31.66
CA ILE A 791 0.30 -31.26 30.70
C ILE A 791 0.43 -29.80 30.23
N THR A 792 1.18 -29.58 29.17
CA THR A 792 1.39 -28.24 28.58
C THR A 792 0.25 -27.82 27.63
N ASP A 793 -0.61 -28.77 27.25
CA ASP A 793 -1.76 -28.51 26.38
C ASP A 793 -3.03 -28.24 27.20
N THR A 794 -3.38 -26.96 27.37
CA THR A 794 -4.61 -26.55 28.08
C THR A 794 -5.81 -26.36 27.15
N THR A 795 -5.70 -26.77 25.88
CA THR A 795 -6.83 -26.75 24.94
C THR A 795 -7.99 -27.62 25.43
N LEU A 796 -9.21 -27.26 25.04
CA LEU A 796 -10.40 -28.02 25.39
C LEU A 796 -10.32 -29.47 24.88
N THR A 797 -9.79 -29.65 23.67
CA THR A 797 -9.59 -30.97 23.05
C THR A 797 -8.64 -31.83 23.87
N ALA A 798 -7.49 -31.29 24.28
CA ALA A 798 -6.53 -32.02 25.09
C ALA A 798 -7.07 -32.32 26.50
N ARG A 799 -7.81 -31.39 27.11
CA ARG A 799 -8.53 -31.63 28.37
C ARG A 799 -9.53 -32.78 28.24
N TRP A 800 -10.32 -32.80 27.17
CA TRP A 800 -11.28 -33.86 26.91
C TRP A 800 -10.62 -35.23 26.69
N GLU A 801 -9.53 -35.30 25.93
CA GLU A 801 -8.78 -36.53 25.75
C GLU A 801 -8.18 -37.04 27.06
N ARG A 802 -7.68 -36.15 27.92
CA ARG A 802 -7.19 -36.51 29.24
C ARG A 802 -8.31 -37.05 30.12
N ALA A 803 -9.46 -36.37 30.16
CA ALA A 803 -10.63 -36.86 30.85
C ALA A 803 -11.03 -38.25 30.35
N ARG A 804 -11.03 -38.49 29.03
CA ARG A 804 -11.28 -39.82 28.45
C ARG A 804 -10.25 -40.86 28.89
N ARG A 805 -8.95 -40.53 28.88
CA ARG A 805 -7.88 -41.45 29.33
C ARG A 805 -8.00 -41.78 30.82
N LEU A 806 -8.28 -40.79 31.66
CA LEU A 806 -8.50 -40.97 33.09
C LEU A 806 -9.75 -41.81 33.35
N ALA A 807 -10.83 -41.58 32.61
CA ALA A 807 -12.06 -42.37 32.70
C ALA A 807 -11.81 -43.85 32.33
N MET A 808 -11.11 -44.12 31.23
CA MET A 808 -10.75 -45.49 30.82
C MET A 808 -9.85 -46.18 31.86
N ARG A 809 -8.88 -45.46 32.43
CA ARG A 809 -7.99 -46.02 33.47
C ARG A 809 -8.75 -46.27 34.78
N ALA A 810 -9.65 -45.36 35.16
CA ALA A 810 -10.51 -45.55 36.32
C ALA A 810 -11.41 -46.78 36.13
N ASP A 811 -12.04 -46.93 34.97
CA ASP A 811 -12.85 -48.10 34.62
C ASP A 811 -12.03 -49.40 34.69
N SER A 812 -10.81 -49.41 34.15
CA SER A 812 -9.91 -50.57 34.25
C SER A 812 -9.49 -50.90 35.69
N ALA A 813 -9.29 -49.88 36.54
CA ALA A 813 -8.93 -50.07 37.95
C ALA A 813 -10.12 -50.62 38.76
N LEU A 814 -11.33 -50.17 38.42
CA LEU A 814 -12.58 -50.66 39.00
C LEU A 814 -12.82 -52.13 38.61
N ALA A 815 -12.61 -52.48 37.33
CA ALA A 815 -12.72 -53.85 36.84
C ALA A 815 -11.69 -54.80 37.49
N ALA A 816 -10.51 -54.28 37.85
CA ALA A 816 -9.47 -55.03 38.56
C ALA A 816 -9.65 -55.07 40.09
N GLY A 817 -10.72 -54.47 40.65
CA GLY A 817 -10.99 -54.44 42.09
C GLY A 817 -10.08 -53.51 42.90
N ASN A 818 -9.27 -52.66 42.26
CA ASN A 818 -8.35 -51.74 42.93
C ASN A 818 -9.03 -50.40 43.23
N LEU A 819 -9.75 -50.34 44.35
CA LEU A 819 -10.55 -49.19 44.77
C LEU A 819 -9.71 -47.95 45.13
N GLU A 820 -8.48 -48.12 45.63
CA GLU A 820 -7.57 -47.00 45.93
C GLU A 820 -7.11 -46.30 44.65
N LEU A 821 -6.68 -47.09 43.66
CA LEU A 821 -6.29 -46.56 42.36
C LEU A 821 -7.47 -45.89 41.67
N PHE A 822 -8.66 -46.51 41.68
CA PHE A 822 -9.89 -45.92 41.18
C PHE A 822 -10.19 -44.56 41.84
N GLY A 823 -10.18 -44.48 43.18
CA GLY A 823 -10.45 -43.25 43.92
C GLY A 823 -9.44 -42.14 43.65
N SER A 824 -8.18 -42.47 43.36
CA SER A 824 -7.17 -41.48 42.92
C SER A 824 -7.44 -40.96 41.51
N LEU A 825 -7.71 -41.85 40.55
CA LEU A 825 -7.98 -41.51 39.15
C LEU A 825 -9.30 -40.75 38.99
N TRP A 826 -10.31 -41.10 39.80
CA TRP A 826 -11.60 -40.40 39.82
C TRP A 826 -11.46 -38.94 40.29
N ARG A 827 -10.67 -38.69 41.34
CA ARG A 827 -10.38 -37.32 41.79
C ARG A 827 -9.66 -36.50 40.71
N GLN A 828 -8.70 -37.10 40.02
CA GLN A 828 -8.01 -36.46 38.89
C GLN A 828 -8.97 -36.15 37.74
N LEU A 829 -9.84 -37.11 37.38
CA LEU A 829 -10.86 -36.92 36.35
C LEU A 829 -11.82 -35.77 36.69
N MET A 830 -12.32 -35.73 37.92
CA MET A 830 -13.21 -34.66 38.39
C MET A 830 -12.50 -33.30 38.41
N GLY A 831 -11.19 -33.26 38.68
CA GLY A 831 -10.37 -32.05 38.55
C GLY A 831 -10.30 -31.53 37.11
N GLU A 832 -10.12 -32.41 36.13
CA GLU A 832 -10.10 -32.06 34.70
C GLU A 832 -11.48 -31.60 34.17
N LEU A 833 -12.57 -32.14 34.72
CA LEU A 833 -13.95 -31.78 34.36
C LEU A 833 -14.48 -30.55 35.10
N ALA A 834 -13.84 -30.14 36.20
CA ALA A 834 -14.28 -28.98 36.97
C ALA A 834 -14.13 -27.68 36.15
N PRO A 835 -15.11 -26.75 36.23
CA PRO A 835 -14.91 -25.40 35.73
C PRO A 835 -13.75 -24.75 36.50
N ALA A 836 -12.88 -24.01 35.79
CA ALA A 836 -11.73 -23.36 36.39
C ALA A 836 -12.17 -22.57 37.64
N GLN A 837 -11.69 -22.98 38.81
CA GLN A 837 -12.05 -22.32 40.05
C GLN A 837 -11.58 -20.87 39.99
N ARG A 838 -12.49 -19.95 40.35
CA ARG A 838 -12.13 -18.54 40.55
C ARG A 838 -11.04 -18.49 41.63
N PRO A 839 -9.86 -17.90 41.36
CA PRO A 839 -8.93 -17.61 42.44
C PRO A 839 -9.65 -16.69 43.44
N ARG A 840 -9.61 -17.04 44.72
CA ARG A 840 -10.08 -16.19 45.82
C ARG A 840 -9.00 -15.20 46.20
#